data_AF-A0A0C2GVU1-F1
#
_entry.id   AF-A0A0C2GVU1-F1
#
_cell.length_a   1.000
_cell.length_b   1.000
_cell.length_c   1.000
_cell.angle_alpha   90.00
_cell.angle_beta   90.00
_cell.angle_gamma   90.00
#
_symmetry.space_group_name_H-M   'P 1'
#
loop_
_entity.id
_entity.type
_entity.pdbx_description
1 polymer ?
#
loop_
_entity_poly.entity_id
_entity_poly.type
_entity_poly.pdbx_seq_one_letter_code
_entity_poly.pdbx_strand_id
1 'polypeptide(L)'
;MRQEYTGTLKDEKELTDKAVLKKFNETVVKQRDGYYVRLPWKGDHVKLPDNWSIALRRLKATSQVYKSNQTFLQQYDEIFQEQIKKGVLEEVSQPQKSSNVTHYLPHHAVLTPKKTTPKMRVVLDASAHYRDKPSLNDVLHQGSLILLKIVGMIMRFHMGKIALTSVRLHEKDRDATRCLWVRDIKRPPEENNIVVYRFTRAKRFFQGLWKKYYKWDQRLGEEDAVKWQHICEESEGFTKEIPRRIADRDATYKLVMFTDASTQVMCAAAYLSNENNQNLLIAKSRLPSIQCHHTIPKLEMTAITMGTRLALNTTSDVFILSDSEIALNWLKVPPKAKGTGVLVANRVKEIIKIVRRLEEEGAKVRFGYIHTRDNPADEGTSGSSAKEFANSLWWTGPPSTKQDSNTWPEESRNLTERLGEPTKARIRKAIPDLGGEEVKGPIIGLGMRDAMNVLLRMHQTQHSAVIEHISNAKLNLRHDSHGITRCYGRLENSTLGEDAKNPAFVAPNTVLARLIIQEAHRFNNLPFRYPDMMDLPERRVVHGRPFLHVRLDYFGPWKLREDQGETSKAYRCIFTCTTARLVQLELVRNNGTTAFLNAVRRFIARRGVPYSITCDNATTFPLGEEILKETAVAFEGDEETKKFVADQEIEWRNITPYAPWQGGFYERLIQSVKRSLQKPIGHRTLDAETLATLLTEVEASLNSRPLTYQEVEYEENPGISPIDFIQKEIRITYPL
;
A
#
# COMPACT_ATOMS: atom_id res chain seq x y z
N MET A 1 37.68 -12.51 -13.10
CA MET A 1 36.61 -12.16 -14.04
C MET A 1 35.36 -11.82 -13.25
N ARG A 2 35.08 -10.53 -13.07
CA ARG A 2 33.83 -10.06 -12.45
C ARG A 2 32.83 -9.89 -13.60
N GLN A 3 31.76 -10.70 -13.62
CA GLN A 3 30.63 -10.42 -14.50
C GLN A 3 29.93 -9.17 -13.93
N GLU A 4 29.95 -8.09 -14.69
CA GLU A 4 29.13 -6.92 -14.41
C GLU A 4 27.66 -7.30 -14.60
N TYR A 5 26.91 -7.33 -13.50
CA TYR A 5 25.49 -7.64 -13.49
C TYR A 5 24.70 -6.39 -13.88
N THR A 6 23.86 -6.51 -14.91
CA THR A 6 23.13 -5.41 -15.57
C THR A 6 21.62 -5.39 -15.23
N GLY A 7 21.24 -5.85 -14.03
CA GLY A 7 19.84 -5.97 -13.59
C GLY A 7 19.43 -4.94 -12.53
N THR A 8 18.12 -4.76 -12.29
CA THR A 8 17.65 -3.95 -11.17
C THR A 8 17.86 -4.67 -9.84
N LEU A 9 18.01 -3.93 -8.72
CA LEU A 9 18.12 -4.51 -7.35
C LEU A 9 17.01 -5.52 -7.01
N LYS A 10 15.85 -5.41 -7.68
CA LYS A 10 14.72 -6.32 -7.52
C LYS A 10 14.98 -7.66 -8.23
N ASP A 11 15.54 -7.63 -9.43
CA ASP A 11 15.86 -8.84 -10.20
C ASP A 11 17.00 -9.62 -9.52
N GLU A 12 17.99 -8.92 -8.96
CA GLU A 12 19.07 -9.51 -8.15
C GLU A 12 18.55 -10.20 -6.90
N LYS A 13 17.58 -9.57 -6.21
CA LYS A 13 16.92 -10.15 -5.05
C LYS A 13 16.11 -11.40 -5.42
N GLU A 14 15.38 -11.37 -6.53
CA GLU A 14 14.61 -12.52 -7.02
C GLU A 14 15.51 -13.71 -7.43
N LEU A 15 16.66 -13.43 -8.06
CA LEU A 15 17.67 -14.45 -8.39
C LEU A 15 18.28 -15.07 -7.13
N THR A 16 18.64 -14.24 -6.15
CA THR A 16 19.16 -14.67 -4.86
C THR A 16 18.12 -15.53 -4.10
N ASP A 17 16.87 -15.09 -4.06
CA ASP A 17 15.77 -15.81 -3.42
C ASP A 17 15.52 -17.17 -4.07
N LYS A 18 15.59 -17.25 -5.41
CA LYS A 18 15.50 -18.53 -6.15
C LYS A 18 16.65 -19.48 -5.81
N ALA A 19 17.89 -18.97 -5.73
CA ALA A 19 19.05 -19.77 -5.38
C ALA A 19 18.97 -20.30 -3.93
N VAL A 20 18.55 -19.45 -2.98
CA VAL A 20 18.33 -19.85 -1.58
C VAL A 20 17.23 -20.92 -1.48
N LEU A 21 16.13 -20.76 -2.21
CA LEU A 21 15.04 -21.74 -2.23
C LEU A 21 15.48 -23.09 -2.84
N LYS A 22 16.29 -23.06 -3.91
CA LYS A 22 16.89 -24.25 -4.50
C LYS A 22 17.75 -25.00 -3.49
N LYS A 23 18.68 -24.30 -2.82
CA LYS A 23 19.53 -24.86 -1.77
C LYS A 23 18.73 -25.38 -0.58
N PHE A 24 17.66 -24.70 -0.18
CA PHE A 24 16.74 -25.19 0.84
C PHE A 24 16.14 -26.54 0.44
N ASN A 25 15.57 -26.65 -0.77
CA ASN A 25 14.96 -27.90 -1.25
C ASN A 25 15.97 -29.04 -1.37
N GLU A 26 17.18 -28.77 -1.87
CA GLU A 26 18.27 -29.75 -2.01
C GLU A 26 18.80 -30.27 -0.66
N THR A 27 18.67 -29.46 0.39
CA THR A 27 19.22 -29.78 1.72
C THR A 27 18.19 -30.33 2.70
N VAL A 28 16.93 -30.48 2.28
CA VAL A 28 15.88 -31.10 3.08
C VAL A 28 16.11 -32.62 3.14
N VAL A 29 16.41 -33.14 4.33
CA VAL A 29 16.57 -34.57 4.58
C VAL A 29 15.37 -35.09 5.38
N LYS A 30 14.65 -36.07 4.86
CA LYS A 30 13.59 -36.76 5.60
C LYS A 30 14.20 -37.88 6.44
N GLN A 31 13.99 -37.85 7.75
CA GLN A 31 14.30 -38.95 8.66
C GLN A 31 13.02 -39.54 9.26
N ARG A 32 13.15 -40.61 10.06
CA ARG A 32 12.00 -41.31 10.68
C ARG A 32 11.13 -40.38 11.52
N ASP A 33 11.72 -39.35 12.14
CA ASP A 33 11.05 -38.50 13.11
C ASP A 33 10.67 -37.11 12.56
N GLY A 34 11.03 -36.75 11.32
CA GLY A 34 10.71 -35.44 10.71
C GLY A 34 11.63 -35.04 9.55
N TYR A 35 11.43 -33.82 9.06
CA TYR A 35 12.28 -33.22 8.02
C TYR A 35 13.38 -32.36 8.64
N TYR A 36 14.60 -32.44 8.14
CA TYR A 36 15.78 -31.72 8.61
C TYR A 36 16.26 -30.76 7.55
N VAL A 37 16.40 -29.47 7.88
CA VAL A 37 16.78 -28.42 6.94
C VAL A 37 18.09 -27.74 7.37
N ARG A 38 18.87 -27.26 6.40
CA ARG A 38 20.10 -26.49 6.64
C ARG A 38 19.81 -24.99 6.79
N LEU A 39 20.66 -24.26 7.52
CA LEU A 39 20.64 -22.80 7.53
C LEU A 39 21.02 -22.25 6.14
N PRO A 40 20.43 -21.11 5.71
CA PRO A 40 20.70 -20.53 4.40
C PRO A 40 22.02 -19.74 4.41
N TRP A 41 23.15 -20.44 4.55
CA TRP A 41 24.49 -19.85 4.52
C TRP A 41 24.76 -19.13 3.18
N LYS A 42 25.27 -17.89 3.25
CA LYS A 42 25.77 -17.14 2.08
C LYS A 42 26.95 -17.87 1.42
N GLY A 43 27.07 -17.79 0.10
CA GLY A 43 28.15 -18.47 -0.62
C GLY A 43 29.55 -17.95 -0.25
N ASP A 44 29.68 -16.63 -0.17
CA ASP A 44 30.96 -15.92 0.02
C ASP A 44 31.05 -15.24 1.41
N HIS A 45 30.75 -15.97 2.49
CA HIS A 45 30.89 -15.41 3.84
C HIS A 45 32.25 -15.74 4.47
N VAL A 46 32.79 -14.79 5.22
CA VAL A 46 33.93 -15.02 6.12
C VAL A 46 33.57 -16.13 7.12
N LYS A 47 34.51 -17.01 7.47
CA LYS A 47 34.27 -18.10 8.43
C LYS A 47 33.76 -17.51 9.75
N LEU A 48 32.58 -17.97 10.18
CA LEU A 48 31.97 -17.56 11.45
C LEU A 48 32.85 -18.06 12.61
N PRO A 49 33.42 -17.16 13.45
CA PRO A 49 34.24 -17.59 14.57
C PRO A 49 33.38 -18.02 15.77
N ASP A 50 33.97 -18.83 16.66
CA ASP A 50 33.41 -18.96 18.00
C ASP A 50 33.50 -17.61 18.71
N ASN A 51 32.48 -17.26 19.49
CA ASN A 51 32.40 -16.02 20.26
C ASN A 51 32.18 -16.33 21.75
N TRP A 52 32.77 -17.44 22.22
CA TRP A 52 32.64 -17.94 23.59
C TRP A 52 32.91 -16.85 24.64
N SER A 53 33.98 -16.06 24.45
CA SER A 53 34.36 -15.04 25.42
C SER A 53 33.31 -13.93 25.57
N ILE A 54 32.60 -13.58 24.49
CA ILE A 54 31.50 -12.60 24.51
C ILE A 54 30.30 -13.18 25.27
N ALA A 55 29.91 -14.42 24.94
CA ALA A 55 28.81 -15.11 25.60
C ALA A 55 29.07 -15.28 27.10
N LEU A 56 30.27 -15.70 27.48
CA LEU A 56 30.69 -15.88 28.87
C LEU A 56 30.71 -14.56 29.65
N ARG A 57 31.24 -13.49 29.04
CA ARG A 57 31.25 -12.15 29.66
C ARG A 57 29.83 -11.66 29.93
N ARG A 58 28.90 -11.88 28.99
CA ARG A 58 27.49 -11.46 29.13
C ARG A 58 26.73 -12.32 30.14
N LEU A 59 27.01 -13.61 30.23
CA LEU A 59 26.51 -14.50 31.29
C LEU A 59 26.98 -14.04 32.67
N LYS A 60 28.28 -13.77 32.83
CA LYS A 60 28.86 -13.23 34.08
C LYS A 60 28.21 -11.91 34.48
N ALA A 61 28.04 -10.99 33.53
CA ALA A 61 27.35 -9.72 33.79
C ALA A 61 25.89 -9.92 34.21
N THR A 62 25.16 -10.82 33.55
CA THR A 62 23.76 -11.14 33.88
C THR A 62 23.65 -11.76 35.28
N SER A 63 24.53 -12.71 35.61
CA SER A 63 24.61 -13.30 36.95
C SER A 63 24.91 -12.25 38.03
N GLN A 64 25.84 -11.32 37.75
CA GLN A 64 26.20 -10.26 38.69
C GLN A 64 25.07 -9.24 38.90
N VAL A 65 24.38 -8.83 37.83
CA VAL A 65 23.27 -7.87 37.87
C VAL A 65 22.10 -8.41 38.69
N TYR A 66 21.80 -9.70 38.58
CA TYR A 66 20.69 -10.33 39.31
C TYR A 66 21.11 -11.05 40.59
N LYS A 67 22.38 -10.95 41.00
CA LYS A 67 22.89 -11.56 42.24
C LYS A 67 22.15 -11.05 43.48
N SER A 68 21.78 -9.77 43.48
CA SER A 68 21.02 -9.13 44.57
C SER A 68 19.50 -9.34 44.48
N ASN A 69 18.99 -9.83 43.35
CA ASN A 69 17.56 -10.00 43.10
C ASN A 69 17.25 -11.45 42.73
N GLN A 70 17.19 -12.30 43.77
CA GLN A 70 17.06 -13.75 43.66
C GLN A 70 15.79 -14.18 42.92
N THR A 71 14.69 -13.43 43.07
CA THR A 71 13.42 -13.67 42.38
C THR A 71 13.57 -13.56 40.86
N PHE A 72 14.31 -12.57 40.38
CA PHE A 72 14.53 -12.38 38.94
C PHE A 72 15.46 -13.46 38.37
N LEU A 73 16.48 -13.86 39.12
CA LEU A 73 17.38 -14.94 38.71
C LEU A 73 16.64 -16.27 38.60
N GLN A 74 15.69 -16.53 39.51
CA GLN A 74 14.85 -17.72 39.48
C GLN A 74 13.89 -17.75 38.29
N GLN A 75 13.22 -16.63 37.97
CA GLN A 75 12.39 -16.51 36.76
C GLN A 75 13.20 -16.72 35.47
N TYR A 76 14.46 -16.28 35.45
CA TYR A 76 15.36 -16.48 34.31
C TYR A 76 15.67 -17.98 34.10
N ASP A 77 15.95 -18.70 35.18
CA ASP A 77 16.23 -20.13 35.16
C ASP A 77 14.99 -20.95 34.76
N GLU A 78 13.81 -20.62 35.29
CA GLU A 78 12.54 -21.27 34.92
C GLU A 78 12.31 -21.26 33.40
N ILE A 79 12.67 -20.17 32.71
CA ILE A 79 12.55 -20.06 31.24
C ILE A 79 13.50 -21.05 30.53
N PHE A 80 14.71 -21.28 31.04
CA PHE A 80 15.64 -22.26 30.49
C PHE A 80 15.14 -23.69 30.76
N GLN A 81 14.72 -23.98 31.99
CA GLN A 81 14.20 -25.30 32.37
C GLN A 81 12.95 -25.67 31.56
N GLU A 82 12.04 -24.71 31.33
CA GLU A 82 10.86 -24.91 30.50
C GLU A 82 11.23 -25.23 29.04
N GLN A 83 12.23 -24.54 28.48
CA GLN A 83 12.70 -24.79 27.12
C GLN A 83 13.38 -26.15 26.97
N ILE A 84 14.15 -26.59 27.98
CA ILE A 84 14.75 -27.93 28.03
C ILE A 84 13.65 -29.00 28.10
N LYS A 85 12.69 -28.84 29.01
CA LYS A 85 11.55 -29.77 29.17
C LYS A 85 10.72 -29.91 27.88
N LYS A 86 10.57 -28.83 27.11
CA LYS A 86 9.86 -28.82 25.82
C LYS A 86 10.71 -29.36 24.66
N GLY A 87 11.97 -29.73 24.89
CA GLY A 87 12.92 -30.16 23.88
C GLY A 87 13.31 -29.06 22.89
N VAL A 88 13.14 -27.78 23.28
CA VAL A 88 13.56 -26.59 22.50
C VAL A 88 15.07 -26.37 22.63
N LEU A 89 15.62 -26.69 23.80
CA LEU A 89 17.05 -26.71 24.07
C LEU A 89 17.49 -28.14 24.39
N GLU A 90 18.61 -28.57 23.83
CA GLU A 90 19.31 -29.80 24.21
C GLU A 90 20.71 -29.47 24.77
N GLU A 91 21.14 -30.20 25.79
CA GLU A 91 22.49 -30.08 26.35
C GLU A 91 23.51 -30.68 25.37
N VAL A 92 24.63 -29.98 25.16
CA VAL A 92 25.72 -30.43 24.29
C VAL A 92 26.65 -31.35 25.08
N SER A 93 26.61 -32.65 24.81
CA SER A 93 27.37 -33.67 25.55
C SER A 93 28.90 -33.58 25.39
N GLN A 94 29.41 -32.98 24.30
CA GLN A 94 30.83 -32.80 24.02
C GLN A 94 31.12 -31.38 23.48
N PRO A 95 31.10 -30.34 24.32
CA PRO A 95 31.21 -28.94 23.87
C PRO A 95 32.57 -28.62 23.22
N GLN A 96 33.63 -29.37 23.57
CA GLN A 96 34.99 -29.21 23.02
C GLN A 96 35.22 -29.90 21.67
N LYS A 97 34.31 -30.75 21.19
CA LYS A 97 34.43 -31.31 19.84
C LYS A 97 34.00 -30.24 18.83
N SER A 98 34.95 -29.76 18.04
CA SER A 98 34.67 -28.76 17.00
C SER A 98 33.80 -29.39 15.90
N SER A 99 32.61 -28.83 15.69
CA SER A 99 31.88 -29.04 14.45
C SER A 99 32.33 -28.01 13.41
N ASN A 100 31.91 -28.19 12.15
CA ASN A 100 32.30 -27.29 11.05
C ASN A 100 31.94 -25.82 11.30
N VAL A 101 30.90 -25.55 12.10
CA VAL A 101 30.48 -24.20 12.51
C VAL A 101 30.05 -24.19 13.97
N THR A 102 30.76 -23.47 14.82
CA THR A 102 30.45 -23.33 16.26
C THR A 102 30.32 -21.85 16.61
N HIS A 103 29.16 -21.44 17.13
CA HIS A 103 28.88 -20.06 17.52
C HIS A 103 27.93 -20.01 18.73
N TYR A 104 28.19 -19.07 19.64
CA TYR A 104 27.50 -18.91 20.92
C TYR A 104 26.66 -17.64 20.94
N LEU A 105 25.36 -17.76 21.12
CA LEU A 105 24.42 -16.66 21.22
C LEU A 105 24.41 -16.14 22.66
N PRO A 106 24.91 -14.91 22.92
CA PRO A 106 24.76 -14.29 24.22
C PRO A 106 23.29 -13.98 24.46
N HIS A 107 22.85 -13.96 25.72
CA HIS A 107 21.46 -13.65 26.06
C HIS A 107 21.35 -12.52 27.08
N HIS A 108 20.18 -11.87 27.12
CA HIS A 108 19.83 -10.87 28.12
C HIS A 108 18.33 -10.92 28.41
N ALA A 109 17.92 -10.45 29.59
CA ALA A 109 16.51 -10.28 29.92
C ALA A 109 15.98 -8.95 29.35
N VAL A 110 14.79 -9.00 28.77
CA VAL A 110 14.00 -7.81 28.45
C VAL A 110 12.83 -7.74 29.42
N LEU A 111 12.76 -6.64 30.18
CA LEU A 111 11.71 -6.35 31.16
C LEU A 111 10.74 -5.33 30.56
N THR A 112 9.44 -5.48 30.82
CA THR A 112 8.42 -4.50 30.38
C THR A 112 7.98 -3.65 31.59
N PRO A 113 8.50 -2.42 31.75
CA PRO A 113 8.47 -1.70 33.04
C PRO A 113 7.12 -1.12 33.49
N LYS A 114 6.08 -1.07 32.64
CA LYS A 114 4.78 -0.41 32.95
C LYS A 114 3.68 -1.35 33.49
N LYS A 115 4.00 -2.32 34.36
CA LYS A 115 3.02 -3.29 34.91
C LYS A 115 3.21 -3.52 36.41
N THR A 116 2.12 -3.80 37.12
CA THR A 116 2.05 -4.13 38.55
C THR A 116 2.91 -5.37 38.92
N THR A 117 3.23 -6.23 37.95
CA THR A 117 4.26 -7.28 38.00
C THR A 117 5.00 -7.37 36.64
N PRO A 118 6.34 -7.28 36.58
CA PRO A 118 7.10 -7.31 35.32
C PRO A 118 7.25 -8.74 34.77
N LYS A 119 6.80 -9.00 33.52
CA LYS A 119 7.00 -10.29 32.83
C LYS A 119 8.35 -10.32 32.10
N MET A 120 9.20 -11.29 32.41
CA MET A 120 10.55 -11.47 31.85
C MET A 120 10.55 -12.28 30.53
N ARG A 121 11.40 -11.89 29.57
CA ARG A 121 11.73 -12.70 28.38
C ARG A 121 13.24 -12.77 28.20
N VAL A 122 13.76 -13.95 27.89
CA VAL A 122 15.18 -14.17 27.53
C VAL A 122 15.34 -14.01 26.01
N VAL A 123 16.16 -13.07 25.58
CA VAL A 123 16.46 -12.81 24.17
C VAL A 123 17.88 -13.24 23.87
N LEU A 124 18.06 -14.04 22.82
CA LEU A 124 19.36 -14.48 22.30
C LEU A 124 19.80 -13.57 21.16
N ASP A 125 21.02 -13.06 21.26
CA ASP A 125 21.59 -12.03 20.40
C ASP A 125 22.45 -12.66 19.30
N ALA A 126 21.83 -12.96 18.15
CA ALA A 126 22.50 -13.46 16.96
C ALA A 126 23.32 -12.40 16.19
N SER A 127 23.29 -11.14 16.65
CA SER A 127 24.08 -10.04 16.08
C SER A 127 25.40 -9.83 16.82
N ALA A 128 25.65 -10.54 17.93
CA ALA A 128 26.87 -10.38 18.71
C ALA A 128 28.11 -10.95 18.00
N HIS A 129 29.12 -10.09 17.77
CA HIS A 129 30.36 -10.45 17.09
C HIS A 129 31.56 -9.71 17.70
N TYR A 130 32.78 -10.20 17.44
CA TYR A 130 34.00 -9.43 17.70
C TYR A 130 34.18 -8.34 16.65
N ARG A 131 34.95 -7.30 16.99
CA ARG A 131 35.38 -6.29 16.03
C ARG A 131 35.97 -6.97 14.77
N ASP A 132 35.51 -6.53 13.60
CA ASP A 132 35.95 -7.02 12.29
C ASP A 132 35.70 -8.52 12.02
N LYS A 133 34.79 -9.16 12.76
CA LYS A 133 34.32 -10.53 12.52
C LYS A 133 32.81 -10.54 12.25
N PRO A 134 32.30 -11.45 11.40
CA PRO A 134 30.88 -11.47 11.10
C PRO A 134 30.05 -12.05 12.26
N SER A 135 28.81 -11.58 12.41
CA SER A 135 27.81 -12.22 13.27
C SER A 135 27.09 -13.37 12.56
N LEU A 136 26.30 -14.15 13.31
CA LEU A 136 25.46 -15.19 12.71
C LEU A 136 24.46 -14.59 11.69
N ASN A 137 23.94 -13.38 11.93
CA ASN A 137 23.04 -12.71 11.00
C ASN A 137 23.76 -12.28 9.70
N ASP A 138 25.04 -11.94 9.75
CA ASP A 138 25.78 -11.45 8.59
C ASP A 138 26.10 -12.56 7.57
N VAL A 139 26.27 -13.79 8.06
CA VAL A 139 26.64 -14.96 7.25
C VAL A 139 25.45 -15.76 6.70
N LEU A 140 24.22 -15.40 7.12
CA LEU A 140 22.98 -16.03 6.66
C LEU A 140 22.24 -15.13 5.66
N HIS A 141 21.67 -15.72 4.61
CA HIS A 141 20.71 -15.00 3.78
C HIS A 141 19.45 -14.71 4.60
N GLN A 142 18.96 -13.46 4.50
CA GLN A 142 17.58 -13.18 4.89
C GLN A 142 16.69 -14.01 3.97
N GLY A 143 15.98 -14.98 4.54
CA GLY A 143 15.06 -15.81 3.78
C GLY A 143 14.04 -14.93 3.06
N SER A 144 13.66 -15.32 1.85
CA SER A 144 12.55 -14.68 1.13
C SER A 144 11.29 -14.68 2.01
N LEU A 145 10.40 -13.73 1.80
CA LEU A 145 9.09 -13.75 2.46
C LEU A 145 8.29 -14.95 1.91
N ILE A 146 8.55 -16.17 2.43
CA ILE A 146 7.84 -17.40 2.07
C ILE A 146 6.49 -17.44 2.82
N LEU A 147 5.75 -16.33 2.79
CA LEU A 147 4.33 -16.36 3.10
C LEU A 147 3.64 -17.03 1.92
N LEU A 148 3.58 -18.37 1.97
CA LEU A 148 2.72 -19.15 1.09
C LEU A 148 1.29 -18.59 1.21
N LYS A 149 0.73 -18.18 0.08
CA LYS A 149 -0.58 -17.53 -0.03
C LYS A 149 -1.65 -18.45 0.58
N ILE A 150 -2.37 -17.94 1.58
CA ILE A 150 -3.12 -18.74 2.58
C ILE A 150 -4.10 -19.76 1.97
N VAL A 151 -4.79 -19.40 0.88
CA VAL A 151 -5.75 -20.27 0.19
C VAL A 151 -5.05 -21.50 -0.41
N GLY A 152 -3.93 -21.30 -1.11
CA GLY A 152 -3.15 -22.42 -1.65
C GLY A 152 -2.51 -23.28 -0.55
N MET A 153 -2.19 -22.71 0.61
CA MET A 153 -1.72 -23.48 1.77
C MET A 153 -2.83 -24.36 2.35
N ILE A 154 -4.03 -23.81 2.51
CA ILE A 154 -5.21 -24.52 3.01
C ILE A 154 -5.62 -25.63 2.03
N MET A 155 -5.67 -25.36 0.72
CA MET A 155 -5.94 -26.39 -0.29
C MET A 155 -4.94 -27.55 -0.20
N ARG A 156 -3.63 -27.27 -0.17
CA ARG A 156 -2.60 -28.33 -0.01
C ARG A 156 -2.73 -29.11 1.30
N PHE A 157 -3.12 -28.44 2.38
CA PHE A 157 -3.40 -29.08 3.67
C PHE A 157 -4.58 -30.06 3.58
N HIS A 158 -5.62 -29.71 2.83
CA HIS A 158 -6.82 -30.52 2.62
C HIS A 158 -6.68 -31.63 1.55
N MET A 159 -5.68 -31.57 0.67
CA MET A 159 -5.47 -32.59 -0.39
C MET A 159 -4.73 -33.86 0.09
N GLY A 160 -3.85 -33.76 1.09
CA GLY A 160 -3.11 -34.93 1.61
C GLY A 160 -3.96 -35.78 2.56
N LYS A 161 -3.68 -37.08 2.73
CA LYS A 161 -4.33 -37.98 3.75
C LYS A 161 -3.78 -37.79 5.18
N ILE A 162 -2.57 -37.25 5.33
CA ILE A 162 -1.87 -37.02 6.60
C ILE A 162 -1.19 -35.64 6.53
N ALA A 163 -1.29 -34.84 7.59
CA ALA A 163 -0.61 -33.54 7.70
C ALA A 163 0.62 -33.65 8.62
N LEU A 164 1.82 -33.49 8.07
CA LEU A 164 3.07 -33.55 8.84
C LEU A 164 3.46 -32.14 9.30
N THR A 165 3.61 -31.95 10.61
CA THR A 165 4.08 -30.69 11.21
C THR A 165 5.38 -30.93 11.97
N SER A 166 6.50 -31.13 11.27
CA SER A 166 7.83 -31.17 11.90
C SER A 166 8.95 -30.87 10.91
N VAL A 167 9.49 -29.66 11.01
CA VAL A 167 10.77 -29.28 10.42
C VAL A 167 11.77 -29.04 11.56
N ARG A 168 12.92 -29.70 11.52
CA ARG A 168 14.02 -29.63 12.47
C ARG A 168 15.26 -29.02 11.81
N LEU A 169 16.15 -28.45 12.61
CA LEU A 169 17.45 -28.00 12.12
C LEU A 169 18.39 -29.20 11.97
N HIS A 170 19.05 -29.29 10.82
CA HIS A 170 20.02 -30.34 10.53
C HIS A 170 21.22 -30.25 11.50
N GLU A 171 21.68 -31.41 11.98
CA GLU A 171 22.78 -31.53 12.97
C GLU A 171 24.04 -30.74 12.62
N LYS A 172 24.38 -30.62 11.33
CA LYS A 172 25.54 -29.89 10.82
C LYS A 172 25.52 -28.38 11.09
N ASP A 173 24.34 -27.81 11.37
CA ASP A 173 24.17 -26.36 11.61
C ASP A 173 23.70 -26.02 13.03
N ARG A 174 23.35 -27.01 13.87
CA ARG A 174 22.83 -26.76 15.23
C ARG A 174 23.81 -26.02 16.11
N ASP A 175 25.09 -26.30 15.93
CA ASP A 175 26.18 -25.71 16.71
C ASP A 175 26.44 -24.23 16.40
N ALA A 176 25.82 -23.68 15.35
CA ALA A 176 25.78 -22.23 15.12
C ALA A 176 24.83 -21.49 16.08
N THR A 177 24.08 -22.22 16.91
CA THR A 177 23.02 -21.67 17.77
C THR A 177 23.22 -22.02 19.25
N ARG A 178 24.46 -22.30 19.69
CA ARG A 178 24.75 -22.65 21.09
C ARG A 178 24.45 -21.46 22.01
N CYS A 179 24.09 -21.69 23.25
CA CYS A 179 23.99 -20.67 24.30
C CYS A 179 24.48 -21.23 25.63
N LEU A 180 24.89 -20.34 26.54
CA LEU A 180 25.45 -20.72 27.83
C LEU A 180 24.42 -20.51 28.93
N TRP A 181 24.38 -21.39 29.92
CA TRP A 181 23.67 -21.17 31.17
C TRP A 181 24.38 -21.91 32.31
N VAL A 182 23.80 -21.96 33.51
CA VAL A 182 24.41 -22.61 34.69
C VAL A 182 23.61 -23.82 35.16
N ARG A 183 24.27 -24.78 35.82
CA ARG A 183 23.61 -25.93 36.48
C ARG A 183 22.95 -25.51 37.79
N ASP A 184 23.65 -24.66 38.55
CA ASP A 184 23.21 -24.15 39.83
C ASP A 184 23.31 -22.62 39.83
N ILE A 185 22.16 -21.96 39.87
CA ILE A 185 22.04 -20.48 39.91
C ILE A 185 22.61 -19.87 41.19
N LYS A 186 22.83 -20.65 42.25
CA LYS A 186 23.43 -20.19 43.51
C LYS A 186 24.96 -20.13 43.44
N ARG A 187 25.55 -20.78 42.44
CA ARG A 187 27.00 -20.80 42.21
C ARG A 187 27.38 -19.83 41.10
N PRO A 188 28.58 -19.23 41.14
CA PRO A 188 29.05 -18.39 40.06
C PRO A 188 29.15 -19.15 38.72
N PRO A 189 29.07 -18.47 37.57
CA PRO A 189 29.27 -19.08 36.25
C PRO A 189 30.76 -19.35 36.01
N GLU A 190 31.24 -20.39 36.69
CA GLU A 190 32.58 -20.98 36.60
C GLU A 190 32.55 -22.25 35.76
N GLU A 191 33.73 -22.73 35.34
CA GLU A 191 33.87 -23.80 34.34
C GLU A 191 33.16 -25.11 34.73
N ASN A 192 33.09 -25.41 36.03
CA ASN A 192 32.38 -26.57 36.58
C ASN A 192 30.85 -26.38 36.71
N ASN A 193 30.34 -25.17 36.53
CA ASN A 193 28.93 -24.82 36.68
C ASN A 193 28.27 -24.41 35.36
N ILE A 194 29.04 -24.15 34.29
CA ILE A 194 28.51 -23.76 32.98
C ILE A 194 28.02 -24.98 32.20
N VAL A 195 26.85 -24.84 31.59
CA VAL A 195 26.27 -25.79 30.63
C VAL A 195 26.13 -25.12 29.28
N VAL A 196 26.44 -25.87 28.22
CA VAL A 196 26.22 -25.43 26.85
C VAL A 196 24.94 -26.07 26.34
N TYR A 197 23.96 -25.24 26.01
CA TYR A 197 22.73 -25.65 25.35
C TYR A 197 22.79 -25.30 23.86
N ARG A 198 22.02 -26.00 23.03
CA ARG A 198 21.79 -25.62 21.63
C ARG A 198 20.33 -25.86 21.25
N PHE A 199 19.86 -25.17 20.22
CA PHE A 199 18.47 -25.29 19.81
C PHE A 199 18.16 -26.62 19.13
N THR A 200 17.03 -27.20 19.53
CA THR A 200 16.29 -28.20 18.77
C THR A 200 14.87 -27.69 18.56
N ARG A 201 14.59 -27.23 17.33
CA ARG A 201 13.28 -26.77 16.85
C ARG A 201 12.78 -25.45 17.49
N ALA A 202 12.26 -24.55 16.65
CA ALA A 202 11.62 -23.31 17.08
C ALA A 202 10.17 -23.20 16.57
N LYS A 203 9.32 -22.66 17.45
CA LYS A 203 8.01 -22.02 17.25
C LYS A 203 6.78 -22.93 17.12
N ARG A 204 6.12 -23.17 18.26
CA ARG A 204 4.64 -23.24 18.35
C ARG A 204 4.16 -22.97 19.79
N PHE A 205 3.96 -21.69 20.12
CA PHE A 205 3.21 -21.29 21.31
C PHE A 205 2.60 -19.87 21.22
N PHE A 206 3.09 -19.01 20.32
CA PHE A 206 2.69 -17.59 20.27
C PHE A 206 1.58 -17.23 19.27
N GLN A 207 0.64 -18.13 18.99
CA GLN A 207 -0.50 -17.79 18.11
C GLN A 207 -1.87 -17.89 18.79
N GLY A 208 -1.93 -18.26 20.08
CA GLY A 208 -3.19 -18.38 20.82
C GLY A 208 -3.63 -17.13 21.58
N LEU A 209 -2.72 -16.22 21.95
CA LEU A 209 -3.00 -15.18 22.95
C LEU A 209 -2.94 -13.73 22.43
N TRP A 210 -2.80 -13.53 21.11
CA TRP A 210 -2.54 -12.20 20.52
C TRP A 210 -3.75 -11.57 19.81
N LYS A 211 -4.99 -11.97 20.13
CA LYS A 211 -6.18 -11.46 19.42
C LYS A 211 -7.27 -10.84 20.29
N LYS A 212 -7.09 -10.73 21.60
CA LYS A 212 -8.05 -10.05 22.48
C LYS A 212 -7.25 -9.30 23.54
N TYR A 213 -7.26 -7.97 23.52
CA TYR A 213 -6.43 -7.10 24.36
C TYR A 213 -6.85 -7.08 25.84
N TYR A 214 -6.89 -8.24 26.49
CA TYR A 214 -6.89 -8.40 27.95
C TYR A 214 -5.48 -8.82 28.41
N LYS A 215 -5.12 -8.52 29.67
CA LYS A 215 -4.05 -9.29 30.33
C LYS A 215 -4.59 -10.69 30.68
N TRP A 216 -3.72 -11.70 30.83
CA TRP A 216 -4.12 -13.12 30.99
C TRP A 216 -4.86 -13.43 32.31
N ASP A 217 -4.91 -12.44 33.19
CA ASP A 217 -5.23 -12.47 34.61
C ASP A 217 -6.19 -11.32 35.02
N GLN A 218 -6.76 -10.59 34.04
CA GLN A 218 -7.63 -9.43 34.27
C GLN A 218 -9.13 -9.85 34.34
N ARG A 219 -9.83 -9.45 35.41
CA ARG A 219 -11.27 -9.70 35.60
C ARG A 219 -12.12 -8.76 34.71
N LEU A 220 -13.17 -9.29 34.07
CA LEU A 220 -14.11 -8.53 33.24
C LEU A 220 -15.03 -7.64 34.12
N GLY A 221 -15.49 -6.49 33.60
CA GLY A 221 -16.51 -5.66 34.26
C GLY A 221 -17.90 -6.31 34.22
N GLU A 222 -18.80 -5.99 35.15
CA GLU A 222 -20.04 -6.77 35.39
C GLU A 222 -20.96 -6.93 34.16
N GLU A 223 -21.20 -5.89 33.35
CA GLU A 223 -21.99 -6.01 32.12
C GLU A 223 -21.32 -6.87 31.04
N ASP A 224 -20.01 -6.73 30.87
CA ASP A 224 -19.24 -7.49 29.89
C ASP A 224 -19.00 -8.93 30.34
N ALA A 225 -18.93 -9.16 31.66
CA ALA A 225 -18.87 -10.47 32.26
C ALA A 225 -20.16 -11.25 32.01
N VAL A 226 -21.34 -10.65 32.18
CA VAL A 226 -22.63 -11.30 31.89
C VAL A 226 -22.78 -11.60 30.40
N LYS A 227 -22.40 -10.68 29.50
CA LYS A 227 -22.41 -10.93 28.04
C LYS A 227 -21.40 -12.00 27.61
N TRP A 228 -20.20 -11.99 28.19
CA TRP A 228 -19.18 -13.01 27.93
C TRP A 228 -19.58 -14.37 28.49
N GLN A 229 -20.20 -14.40 29.66
CA GLN A 229 -20.68 -15.62 30.30
C GLN A 229 -21.84 -16.22 29.50
N HIS A 230 -22.75 -15.42 28.95
CA HIS A 230 -23.78 -15.88 28.02
C HIS A 230 -23.19 -16.41 26.70
N ILE A 231 -22.21 -15.71 26.08
CA ILE A 231 -21.51 -16.19 24.87
C ILE A 231 -20.72 -17.47 25.16
N CYS A 232 -20.10 -17.58 26.34
CA CYS A 232 -19.42 -18.79 26.78
C CYS A 232 -20.40 -19.93 27.00
N GLU A 233 -21.50 -19.73 27.72
CA GLU A 233 -22.55 -20.74 27.95
C GLU A 233 -23.21 -21.20 26.63
N GLU A 234 -23.38 -20.30 25.65
CA GLU A 234 -23.89 -20.65 24.32
C GLU A 234 -22.87 -21.39 23.43
N SER A 235 -21.56 -21.18 23.65
CA SER A 235 -20.48 -21.81 22.85
C SER A 235 -19.82 -23.02 23.53
N GLU A 236 -20.03 -23.18 24.83
CA GLU A 236 -19.52 -24.28 25.64
C GLU A 236 -20.21 -25.59 25.23
N GLY A 237 -19.41 -26.55 24.78
CA GLY A 237 -19.90 -27.82 24.22
C GLY A 237 -20.19 -27.80 22.72
N PHE A 238 -20.09 -26.66 22.01
CA PHE A 238 -20.17 -26.66 20.55
C PHE A 238 -18.94 -27.34 19.94
N THR A 239 -19.16 -28.53 19.39
CA THR A 239 -18.15 -29.29 18.66
C THR A 239 -18.69 -29.59 17.27
N LYS A 240 -17.88 -29.32 16.24
CA LYS A 240 -18.23 -29.65 14.86
C LYS A 240 -17.07 -30.38 14.23
N GLU A 241 -17.34 -31.59 13.74
CA GLU A 241 -16.37 -32.34 12.96
C GLU A 241 -16.32 -31.79 11.54
N ILE A 242 -15.14 -31.36 11.11
CA ILE A 242 -14.90 -30.89 9.75
C ILE A 242 -14.01 -31.92 9.05
N PRO A 243 -14.41 -32.43 7.88
CA PRO A 243 -13.60 -33.40 7.14
C PRO A 243 -12.23 -32.81 6.81
N ARG A 244 -11.16 -33.47 7.26
CA ARG A 244 -9.79 -33.00 7.00
C ARG A 244 -9.44 -33.05 5.50
N ARG A 245 -9.93 -34.06 4.79
CA ARG A 245 -9.75 -34.22 3.34
C ARG A 245 -11.04 -33.84 2.63
N ILE A 246 -11.05 -32.70 1.96
CA ILE A 246 -12.21 -32.18 1.20
C ILE A 246 -11.98 -32.15 -0.31
N ALA A 247 -10.76 -32.48 -0.76
CA ALA A 247 -10.37 -32.52 -2.15
C ALA A 247 -9.64 -33.84 -2.49
N ASP A 248 -10.09 -34.49 -3.56
CA ASP A 248 -9.42 -35.59 -4.22
C ASP A 248 -8.47 -35.05 -5.29
N ARG A 249 -7.38 -35.77 -5.57
CA ARG A 249 -6.36 -35.27 -6.52
C ARG A 249 -6.82 -35.35 -7.99
N ASP A 250 -7.73 -36.28 -8.27
CA ASP A 250 -8.13 -36.64 -9.62
C ASP A 250 -9.50 -36.04 -10.01
N ALA A 251 -10.12 -35.27 -9.12
CA ALA A 251 -11.41 -34.64 -9.34
C ALA A 251 -11.26 -33.14 -9.69
N THR A 252 -12.06 -32.68 -10.64
CA THR A 252 -12.14 -31.26 -10.99
C THR A 252 -13.05 -30.55 -10.00
N TYR A 253 -12.56 -29.43 -9.45
CA TYR A 253 -13.32 -28.61 -8.51
C TYR A 253 -13.54 -27.21 -9.06
N LYS A 254 -14.68 -26.64 -8.69
CA LYS A 254 -15.02 -25.23 -8.85
C LYS A 254 -14.99 -24.54 -7.49
N LEU A 255 -14.60 -23.27 -7.47
CA LEU A 255 -14.61 -22.43 -6.27
C LEU A 255 -15.90 -21.61 -6.26
N VAL A 256 -16.78 -21.87 -5.30
CA VAL A 256 -18.03 -21.11 -5.13
C VAL A 256 -17.90 -20.23 -3.91
N MET A 257 -17.99 -18.92 -4.10
CA MET A 257 -17.87 -17.93 -3.04
C MET A 257 -19.20 -17.23 -2.80
N PHE A 258 -19.53 -17.06 -1.54
CA PHE A 258 -20.70 -16.34 -1.09
C PHE A 258 -20.25 -15.12 -0.31
N THR A 259 -20.87 -13.98 -0.56
CA THR A 259 -20.53 -12.72 0.10
C THR A 259 -21.79 -12.06 0.62
N ASP A 260 -21.66 -11.45 1.79
CA ASP A 260 -22.76 -10.75 2.46
C ASP A 260 -22.21 -9.57 3.29
N ALA A 261 -23.01 -8.54 3.50
CA ALA A 261 -22.64 -7.40 4.33
C ALA A 261 -23.82 -6.79 5.12
N SER A 262 -23.71 -6.84 6.44
CA SER A 262 -24.52 -6.05 7.35
C SER A 262 -23.85 -4.71 7.72
N THR A 263 -24.59 -3.87 8.45
CA THR A 263 -24.03 -2.63 9.04
C THR A 263 -22.94 -2.89 10.07
N GLN A 264 -22.86 -4.13 10.59
CA GLN A 264 -21.93 -4.53 11.65
C GLN A 264 -20.79 -5.43 11.14
N VAL A 265 -21.03 -6.29 10.15
CA VAL A 265 -20.06 -7.29 9.68
C VAL A 265 -20.20 -7.50 8.17
N MET A 266 -19.07 -7.58 7.47
CA MET A 266 -18.99 -8.10 6.09
C MET A 266 -18.37 -9.49 6.12
N CYS A 267 -18.93 -10.43 5.37
CA CYS A 267 -18.47 -11.81 5.29
C CYS A 267 -18.23 -12.26 3.85
N ALA A 268 -17.22 -13.12 3.66
CA ALA A 268 -17.01 -13.86 2.43
C ALA A 268 -16.62 -15.31 2.79
N ALA A 269 -17.40 -16.27 2.32
CA ALA A 269 -17.19 -17.70 2.55
C ALA A 269 -16.93 -18.41 1.21
N ALA A 270 -15.80 -19.11 1.10
CA ALA A 270 -15.37 -19.83 -0.07
C ALA A 270 -15.53 -21.34 0.13
N TYR A 271 -16.17 -21.99 -0.83
CA TYR A 271 -16.47 -23.41 -0.82
C TYR A 271 -15.80 -24.07 -2.02
N LEU A 272 -15.21 -25.23 -1.76
CA LEU A 272 -14.75 -26.11 -2.82
C LEU A 272 -15.91 -27.04 -3.17
N SER A 273 -16.37 -26.98 -4.42
CA SER A 273 -17.53 -27.73 -4.91
C SER A 273 -17.15 -28.60 -6.10
N ASN A 274 -17.69 -29.81 -6.15
CA ASN A 274 -17.74 -30.69 -7.32
C ASN A 274 -19.15 -31.29 -7.42
N GLU A 275 -19.39 -32.17 -8.41
CA GLU A 275 -20.72 -32.75 -8.66
C GLU A 275 -21.30 -33.51 -7.46
N ASN A 276 -20.45 -34.03 -6.57
CA ASN A 276 -20.85 -34.91 -5.47
C ASN A 276 -20.77 -34.25 -4.09
N ASN A 277 -19.87 -33.29 -3.91
CA ASN A 277 -19.45 -32.76 -2.61
C ASN A 277 -19.22 -31.25 -2.67
N GLN A 278 -19.63 -30.56 -1.61
CA GLN A 278 -19.33 -29.15 -1.39
C GLN A 278 -18.91 -28.96 0.06
N ASN A 279 -17.75 -28.34 0.27
CA ASN A 279 -17.17 -28.17 1.59
C ASN A 279 -16.63 -26.75 1.75
N LEU A 280 -16.84 -26.17 2.94
CA LEU A 280 -16.25 -24.89 3.30
C LEU A 280 -14.71 -25.00 3.28
N LEU A 281 -14.06 -24.14 2.49
CA LEU A 281 -12.60 -24.08 2.38
C LEU A 281 -12.03 -23.01 3.32
N ILE A 282 -12.59 -21.80 3.27
CA ILE A 282 -12.17 -20.66 4.09
C ILE A 282 -13.30 -19.64 4.15
N ALA A 283 -13.51 -19.05 5.32
CA ALA A 283 -14.33 -17.86 5.47
C ALA A 283 -13.51 -16.70 6.03
N LYS A 284 -13.89 -15.47 5.67
CA LYS A 284 -13.29 -14.25 6.16
C LYS A 284 -14.39 -13.24 6.47
N SER A 285 -14.42 -12.78 7.72
CA SER A 285 -15.27 -11.68 8.16
C SER A 285 -14.46 -10.43 8.49
N ARG A 286 -15.07 -9.25 8.35
CA ARG A 286 -14.47 -7.96 8.67
C ARG A 286 -15.54 -6.96 9.13
N LEU A 287 -15.24 -6.19 10.17
CA LEU A 287 -16.11 -5.10 10.62
C LEU A 287 -16.00 -3.87 9.68
N PRO A 288 -17.12 -3.21 9.33
CA PRO A 288 -17.12 -1.90 8.67
C PRO A 288 -16.38 -0.82 9.48
N SER A 289 -15.89 0.22 8.80
CA SER A 289 -15.19 1.32 9.48
C SER A 289 -16.16 2.16 10.33
N ILE A 290 -15.79 2.42 11.58
CA ILE A 290 -16.60 3.22 12.52
C ILE A 290 -16.68 4.70 12.09
N GLN A 291 -15.69 5.20 11.35
CA GLN A 291 -15.59 6.63 10.97
C GLN A 291 -16.44 7.02 9.77
N CYS A 292 -17.04 6.06 9.06
CA CYS A 292 -17.79 6.32 7.85
C CYS A 292 -19.06 5.48 7.82
N HIS A 293 -20.22 6.12 7.90
CA HIS A 293 -21.51 5.47 7.64
C HIS A 293 -21.65 5.21 6.14
N HIS A 294 -21.22 4.02 5.72
CA HIS A 294 -21.45 3.53 4.37
C HIS A 294 -22.85 2.95 4.25
N THR A 295 -23.49 3.17 3.10
CA THR A 295 -24.76 2.52 2.76
C THR A 295 -24.53 1.02 2.60
N ILE A 296 -25.52 0.19 2.94
CA ILE A 296 -25.44 -1.28 2.82
C ILE A 296 -24.90 -1.72 1.44
N PRO A 297 -25.37 -1.19 0.28
CA PRO A 297 -24.81 -1.58 -1.02
C PRO A 297 -23.30 -1.32 -1.20
N LYS A 298 -22.73 -0.32 -0.51
CA LYS A 298 -21.27 -0.05 -0.54
C LYS A 298 -20.49 -1.04 0.32
N LEU A 299 -21.09 -1.52 1.41
CA LEU A 299 -20.54 -2.59 2.24
C LEU A 299 -20.61 -3.91 1.47
N GLU A 300 -21.72 -4.19 0.78
CA GLU A 300 -21.89 -5.32 -0.14
C GLU A 300 -20.84 -5.34 -1.25
N MET A 301 -20.62 -4.19 -1.90
CA MET A 301 -19.54 -4.02 -2.87
C MET A 301 -18.15 -4.34 -2.28
N THR A 302 -17.96 -4.08 -0.99
CA THR A 302 -16.72 -4.38 -0.26
C THR A 302 -16.63 -5.86 0.10
N ALA A 303 -17.74 -6.52 0.45
CA ALA A 303 -17.83 -7.96 0.66
C ALA A 303 -17.54 -8.73 -0.64
N ILE A 304 -18.13 -8.33 -1.78
CA ILE A 304 -17.82 -8.87 -3.12
C ILE A 304 -16.33 -8.71 -3.45
N THR A 305 -15.74 -7.55 -3.14
CA THR A 305 -14.29 -7.34 -3.33
C THR A 305 -13.47 -8.27 -2.44
N MET A 306 -13.91 -8.51 -1.20
CA MET A 306 -13.26 -9.44 -0.27
C MET A 306 -13.33 -10.88 -0.76
N GLY A 307 -14.48 -11.33 -1.25
CA GLY A 307 -14.64 -12.61 -1.94
C GLY A 307 -13.69 -12.70 -3.13
N THR A 308 -13.74 -11.75 -4.05
CA THR A 308 -12.87 -11.71 -5.25
C THR A 308 -11.38 -11.80 -4.89
N ARG A 309 -10.93 -11.17 -3.81
CA ARG A 309 -9.56 -11.29 -3.31
C ARG A 309 -9.22 -12.67 -2.75
N LEU A 310 -10.18 -13.38 -2.16
CA LEU A 310 -9.99 -14.77 -1.71
C LEU A 310 -9.82 -15.73 -2.88
N ALA A 311 -10.45 -15.45 -4.03
CA ALA A 311 -10.26 -16.22 -5.26
C ALA A 311 -8.90 -16.02 -5.91
N LEU A 312 -8.11 -15.00 -5.52
CA LEU A 312 -6.75 -14.85 -6.04
C LEU A 312 -5.96 -16.14 -5.79
N ASN A 313 -5.29 -16.63 -6.82
CA ASN A 313 -4.39 -17.79 -6.80
C ASN A 313 -5.07 -19.18 -6.87
N THR A 314 -6.31 -19.25 -7.35
CA THR A 314 -6.91 -20.51 -7.82
C THR A 314 -6.77 -20.61 -9.35
N THR A 315 -6.58 -21.82 -9.86
CA THR A 315 -6.63 -22.12 -11.30
C THR A 315 -7.97 -22.73 -11.71
N SER A 316 -8.86 -22.97 -10.75
CA SER A 316 -10.22 -23.49 -10.97
C SER A 316 -11.20 -22.37 -11.30
N ASP A 317 -12.28 -22.72 -12.02
CA ASP A 317 -13.40 -21.82 -12.26
C ASP A 317 -13.98 -21.27 -10.94
N VAL A 318 -14.30 -19.96 -10.95
CA VAL A 318 -14.71 -19.19 -9.77
C VAL A 318 -16.10 -18.61 -9.98
N PHE A 319 -16.99 -18.88 -9.03
CA PHE A 319 -18.32 -18.30 -8.95
C PHE A 319 -18.39 -17.39 -7.72
N ILE A 320 -18.84 -16.15 -7.89
CA ILE A 320 -18.99 -15.17 -6.80
C ILE A 320 -20.46 -14.78 -6.72
N LEU A 321 -21.10 -15.17 -5.63
CA LEU A 321 -22.53 -15.02 -5.40
C LEU A 321 -22.81 -14.03 -4.27
N SER A 322 -23.75 -13.12 -4.50
CA SER A 322 -24.22 -12.12 -3.52
C SER A 322 -25.73 -11.95 -3.69
N ASP A 323 -26.43 -11.64 -2.61
CA ASP A 323 -27.85 -11.30 -2.59
C ASP A 323 -28.11 -9.80 -2.81
N SER A 324 -27.06 -8.99 -2.92
CA SER A 324 -27.19 -7.57 -3.23
C SER A 324 -27.18 -7.31 -4.74
N GLU A 325 -28.38 -7.29 -5.34
CA GLU A 325 -28.58 -6.92 -6.75
C GLU A 325 -28.02 -5.53 -7.11
N ILE A 326 -28.06 -4.58 -6.17
CA ILE A 326 -27.52 -3.23 -6.39
C ILE A 326 -26.01 -3.28 -6.62
N ALA A 327 -25.28 -3.99 -5.74
CA ALA A 327 -23.84 -4.16 -5.87
C ALA A 327 -23.46 -4.96 -7.13
N LEU A 328 -24.24 -5.99 -7.49
CA LEU A 328 -24.06 -6.75 -8.72
C LEU A 328 -24.32 -5.89 -9.97
N ASN A 329 -25.32 -5.02 -9.95
CA ASN A 329 -25.58 -4.10 -11.06
C ASN A 329 -24.47 -3.05 -11.22
N TRP A 330 -23.80 -2.63 -10.15
CA TRP A 330 -22.63 -1.75 -10.26
C TRP A 330 -21.43 -2.39 -10.96
N LEU A 331 -21.30 -3.73 -10.95
CA LEU A 331 -20.29 -4.43 -11.75
C LEU A 331 -20.53 -4.32 -13.26
N LYS A 332 -21.78 -4.12 -13.69
CA LYS A 332 -22.15 -3.96 -15.11
C LYS A 332 -21.86 -2.56 -15.65
N VAL A 333 -21.72 -1.57 -14.76
CA VAL A 333 -21.59 -0.16 -15.13
C VAL A 333 -20.11 0.23 -15.19
N PRO A 334 -19.66 0.98 -16.22
CA PRO A 334 -18.29 1.43 -16.29
C PRO A 334 -17.86 2.23 -15.04
N PRO A 335 -16.63 2.07 -14.53
CA PRO A 335 -16.17 2.74 -13.29
C PRO A 335 -16.19 4.28 -13.30
N LYS A 336 -16.54 4.92 -14.42
CA LYS A 336 -16.63 6.37 -14.60
C LYS A 336 -18.06 6.86 -14.93
N ALA A 337 -19.07 6.00 -14.82
CA ALA A 337 -20.44 6.43 -15.04
C ALA A 337 -20.88 7.49 -14.01
N LYS A 338 -21.73 8.42 -14.44
CA LYS A 338 -22.30 9.46 -13.55
C LYS A 338 -23.09 8.76 -12.42
N GLY A 339 -22.76 9.05 -11.16
CA GLY A 339 -23.55 8.62 -9.99
C GLY A 339 -23.00 7.44 -9.15
N THR A 340 -21.98 6.70 -9.59
CA THR A 340 -21.48 5.51 -8.85
C THR A 340 -20.60 5.83 -7.63
N GLY A 341 -20.08 7.05 -7.50
CA GLY A 341 -19.24 7.45 -6.36
C GLY A 341 -17.85 6.80 -6.36
N VAL A 342 -16.88 7.47 -5.73
CA VAL A 342 -15.44 7.12 -5.84
C VAL A 342 -15.13 5.74 -5.23
N LEU A 343 -15.78 5.36 -4.14
CA LEU A 343 -15.56 4.08 -3.46
C LEU A 343 -15.93 2.90 -4.37
N VAL A 344 -17.15 2.89 -4.91
CA VAL A 344 -17.64 1.82 -5.78
C VAL A 344 -16.79 1.76 -7.04
N ALA A 345 -16.51 2.90 -7.67
CA ALA A 345 -15.64 2.97 -8.84
C ALA A 345 -14.25 2.35 -8.61
N ASN A 346 -13.65 2.57 -7.44
CA ASN A 346 -12.35 1.98 -7.09
C ASN A 346 -12.44 0.47 -6.82
N ARG A 347 -13.51 0.00 -6.17
CA ARG A 347 -13.75 -1.43 -5.93
C ARG A 347 -14.03 -2.19 -7.22
N VAL A 348 -14.84 -1.63 -8.12
CA VAL A 348 -15.11 -2.22 -9.44
C VAL A 348 -13.81 -2.30 -10.27
N LYS A 349 -12.97 -1.25 -10.29
CA LYS A 349 -11.65 -1.31 -10.96
C LYS A 349 -10.76 -2.41 -10.40
N GLU A 350 -10.76 -2.58 -9.09
CA GLU A 350 -9.97 -3.61 -8.41
C GLU A 350 -10.47 -5.01 -8.79
N ILE A 351 -11.79 -5.24 -8.74
CA ILE A 351 -12.41 -6.50 -9.14
C ILE A 351 -12.07 -6.82 -10.59
N ILE A 352 -12.24 -5.88 -11.52
CA ILE A 352 -11.89 -6.07 -12.94
C ILE A 352 -10.42 -6.46 -13.10
N LYS A 353 -9.50 -5.84 -12.33
CA LYS A 353 -8.08 -6.19 -12.38
C LYS A 353 -7.82 -7.63 -11.89
N ILE A 354 -8.51 -8.06 -10.84
CA ILE A 354 -8.37 -9.42 -10.31
C ILE A 354 -8.95 -10.45 -11.28
N VAL A 355 -10.14 -10.18 -11.83
CA VAL A 355 -10.82 -11.05 -12.80
C VAL A 355 -9.94 -11.27 -14.03
N ARG A 356 -9.42 -10.19 -14.62
CA ARG A 356 -8.51 -10.28 -15.78
C ARG A 356 -7.30 -11.17 -15.51
N ARG A 357 -6.70 -11.02 -14.34
CA ARG A 357 -5.57 -11.85 -13.93
C ARG A 357 -5.95 -13.33 -13.83
N LEU A 358 -7.12 -13.65 -13.26
CA LEU A 358 -7.59 -15.03 -13.14
C LEU A 358 -7.91 -15.63 -14.52
N GLU A 359 -8.50 -14.84 -15.42
CA GLU A 359 -8.76 -15.23 -16.80
C GLU A 359 -7.47 -15.43 -17.61
N GLU A 360 -6.44 -14.59 -17.40
CA GLU A 360 -5.09 -14.78 -17.95
C GLU A 360 -4.43 -16.06 -17.43
N GLU A 361 -4.69 -16.44 -16.17
CA GLU A 361 -4.23 -17.69 -15.54
C GLU A 361 -5.12 -18.91 -15.94
N GLY A 362 -6.13 -18.72 -16.80
CA GLY A 362 -6.96 -19.78 -17.40
C GLY A 362 -8.26 -20.12 -16.66
N ALA A 363 -8.59 -19.40 -15.58
CA ALA A 363 -9.81 -19.64 -14.78
C ALA A 363 -10.98 -18.76 -15.27
N LYS A 364 -12.18 -19.32 -15.36
CA LYS A 364 -13.39 -18.53 -15.67
C LYS A 364 -13.98 -17.95 -14.40
N VAL A 365 -14.23 -16.64 -14.38
CA VAL A 365 -14.86 -15.97 -13.24
C VAL A 365 -16.29 -15.54 -13.60
N ARG A 366 -17.27 -15.93 -12.79
CA ARG A 366 -18.68 -15.54 -12.96
C ARG A 366 -19.23 -14.90 -11.70
N PHE A 367 -20.06 -13.87 -11.87
CA PHE A 367 -20.82 -13.23 -10.80
C PHE A 367 -22.30 -13.57 -10.96
N GLY A 368 -22.98 -13.92 -9.86
CA GLY A 368 -24.37 -14.32 -9.87
C GLY A 368 -25.13 -13.83 -8.65
N TYR A 369 -26.45 -13.73 -8.78
CA TYR A 369 -27.33 -13.48 -7.64
C TYR A 369 -27.57 -14.78 -6.85
N ILE A 370 -27.69 -14.69 -5.53
CA ILE A 370 -28.24 -15.75 -4.70
C ILE A 370 -29.26 -15.18 -3.74
N HIS A 371 -30.35 -15.91 -3.49
CA HIS A 371 -31.35 -15.47 -2.52
C HIS A 371 -30.77 -15.51 -1.10
N THR A 372 -31.08 -14.52 -0.25
CA THR A 372 -30.54 -14.39 1.13
C THR A 372 -30.69 -15.68 1.95
N ARG A 373 -31.86 -16.33 1.90
CA ARG A 373 -32.12 -17.63 2.56
C ARG A 373 -31.15 -18.76 2.17
N ASP A 374 -30.58 -18.68 0.97
CA ASP A 374 -29.68 -19.68 0.40
C ASP A 374 -28.22 -19.19 0.45
N ASN A 375 -27.97 -17.99 0.99
CA ASN A 375 -26.66 -17.36 1.10
C ASN A 375 -26.00 -17.74 2.44
N PRO A 376 -25.05 -18.69 2.46
CA PRO A 376 -24.39 -19.04 3.71
C PRO A 376 -23.55 -17.90 4.28
N ALA A 377 -23.18 -16.86 3.51
CA ALA A 377 -22.43 -15.74 4.08
C ALA A 377 -23.25 -14.90 5.07
N ASP A 378 -24.59 -14.95 5.00
CA ASP A 378 -25.54 -14.31 5.92
C ASP A 378 -25.35 -14.81 7.36
N GLU A 379 -25.15 -16.12 7.56
CA GLU A 379 -24.83 -16.70 8.88
C GLU A 379 -23.54 -16.13 9.49
N GLY A 380 -22.63 -15.64 8.65
CA GLY A 380 -21.39 -14.98 9.07
C GLY A 380 -21.56 -13.51 9.45
N THR A 381 -22.75 -12.93 9.21
CA THR A 381 -23.10 -11.53 9.51
C THR A 381 -24.30 -11.39 10.46
N SER A 382 -25.13 -12.44 10.61
CA SER A 382 -26.40 -12.43 11.36
C SER A 382 -26.31 -12.92 12.81
N GLY A 383 -25.21 -13.52 13.25
CA GLY A 383 -24.95 -13.81 14.67
C GLY A 383 -25.80 -14.93 15.28
N SER A 384 -26.04 -16.01 14.52
CA SER A 384 -26.89 -17.15 14.90
C SER A 384 -26.43 -17.91 16.16
N SER A 385 -27.40 -18.55 16.83
CA SER A 385 -27.15 -19.39 18.01
C SER A 385 -26.37 -20.67 17.67
N ALA A 386 -25.63 -21.24 18.62
CA ALA A 386 -24.79 -22.42 18.38
C ALA A 386 -25.58 -23.67 17.90
N LYS A 387 -26.86 -23.81 18.32
CA LYS A 387 -27.73 -24.92 17.90
C LYS A 387 -28.19 -24.79 16.45
N GLU A 388 -28.52 -23.58 16.01
CA GLU A 388 -28.94 -23.29 14.64
C GLU A 388 -27.73 -23.34 13.68
N PHE A 389 -26.61 -22.78 14.12
CA PHE A 389 -25.35 -22.78 13.36
C PHE A 389 -24.81 -24.20 13.14
N ALA A 390 -25.06 -25.16 14.05
CA ALA A 390 -24.61 -26.54 13.89
C ALA A 390 -25.16 -27.21 12.63
N ASN A 391 -26.39 -26.87 12.23
CA ASN A 391 -27.12 -27.49 11.12
C ASN A 391 -27.32 -26.55 9.93
N SER A 392 -26.67 -25.38 9.93
CA SER A 392 -26.86 -24.37 8.90
C SER A 392 -26.13 -24.70 7.59
N LEU A 393 -26.53 -23.97 6.54
CA LEU A 393 -25.91 -24.03 5.21
C LEU A 393 -24.44 -23.60 5.21
N TRP A 394 -23.95 -22.98 6.30
CA TRP A 394 -22.55 -22.57 6.45
C TRP A 394 -21.56 -23.73 6.28
N TRP A 395 -21.94 -24.95 6.66
CA TRP A 395 -21.01 -26.08 6.64
C TRP A 395 -20.97 -26.80 5.29
N THR A 396 -22.12 -26.87 4.62
CA THR A 396 -22.29 -27.67 3.40
C THR A 396 -22.44 -26.83 2.13
N GLY A 397 -22.70 -25.53 2.28
CA GLY A 397 -23.21 -24.67 1.22
C GLY A 397 -24.63 -25.06 0.76
N PRO A 398 -25.24 -24.22 -0.09
CA PRO A 398 -26.57 -24.47 -0.63
C PRO A 398 -26.55 -25.63 -1.66
N PRO A 399 -27.49 -26.61 -1.57
CA PRO A 399 -27.53 -27.78 -2.46
C PRO A 399 -27.58 -27.44 -3.95
N SER A 400 -28.21 -26.32 -4.30
CA SER A 400 -28.31 -25.81 -5.68
C SER A 400 -26.94 -25.61 -6.34
N THR A 401 -25.91 -25.28 -5.54
CA THR A 401 -24.55 -25.01 -6.06
C THR A 401 -23.65 -26.24 -6.18
N LYS A 402 -24.15 -27.42 -5.79
CA LYS A 402 -23.47 -28.72 -5.99
C LYS A 402 -23.58 -29.21 -7.43
N GLN A 403 -24.75 -29.04 -8.04
CA GLN A 403 -25.03 -29.45 -9.42
C GLN A 403 -24.27 -28.60 -10.45
N ASP A 404 -24.27 -29.02 -11.72
CA ASP A 404 -23.67 -28.26 -12.82
C ASP A 404 -24.15 -26.80 -12.81
N SER A 405 -23.23 -25.87 -13.06
CA SER A 405 -23.52 -24.44 -13.20
C SER A 405 -24.65 -24.15 -14.19
N ASN A 406 -24.83 -25.02 -15.21
CA ASN A 406 -25.91 -24.91 -16.19
C ASN A 406 -27.30 -25.31 -15.65
N THR A 407 -27.42 -25.83 -14.43
CA THR A 407 -28.72 -26.17 -13.79
C THR A 407 -29.14 -25.18 -12.71
N TRP A 408 -28.31 -24.17 -12.37
CA TRP A 408 -28.60 -23.16 -11.33
C TRP A 408 -29.77 -22.23 -11.72
N PRO A 409 -30.40 -21.42 -10.85
CA PRO A 409 -31.39 -20.43 -11.31
C PRO A 409 -30.79 -19.46 -12.34
N GLU A 410 -31.56 -19.03 -13.36
CA GLU A 410 -31.07 -18.16 -14.45
C GLU A 410 -30.41 -16.87 -13.93
N GLU A 411 -30.98 -16.29 -12.88
CA GLU A 411 -30.49 -15.13 -12.13
C GLU A 411 -29.08 -15.35 -11.51
N SER A 412 -28.76 -16.61 -11.18
CA SER A 412 -27.46 -17.04 -10.65
C SER A 412 -26.47 -17.44 -11.75
N ARG A 413 -26.92 -17.65 -13.00
CA ARG A 413 -26.11 -18.18 -14.10
C ARG A 413 -25.31 -17.11 -14.85
N ASN A 414 -25.87 -15.91 -15.06
CA ASN A 414 -25.26 -14.88 -15.92
C ASN A 414 -25.73 -13.45 -15.59
N LEU A 415 -24.86 -12.64 -14.97
CA LEU A 415 -25.03 -11.18 -14.93
C LEU A 415 -24.00 -10.42 -15.79
N THR A 416 -23.23 -11.12 -16.62
CA THR A 416 -22.21 -10.55 -17.53
C THR A 416 -22.29 -11.02 -18.98
N GLU A 417 -23.49 -11.25 -19.52
CA GLU A 417 -23.69 -11.28 -20.98
C GLU A 417 -24.35 -10.00 -21.50
N ARG A 418 -24.01 -9.64 -22.75
CA ARG A 418 -24.28 -8.36 -23.44
C ARG A 418 -25.76 -7.94 -23.40
N LEU A 419 -25.97 -6.61 -23.50
CA LEU A 419 -27.25 -5.87 -23.61
C LEU A 419 -28.48 -6.75 -23.88
N GLY A 420 -29.43 -6.78 -22.93
CA GLY A 420 -30.65 -7.59 -23.03
C GLY A 420 -31.52 -7.22 -24.24
N GLU A 421 -32.30 -8.18 -24.71
CA GLU A 421 -33.21 -8.06 -25.86
C GLU A 421 -34.18 -6.85 -25.79
N PRO A 422 -34.71 -6.44 -24.61
CA PRO A 422 -35.52 -5.23 -24.50
C PRO A 422 -34.74 -3.95 -24.87
N THR A 423 -33.45 -3.90 -24.54
CA THR A 423 -32.57 -2.78 -24.90
C THR A 423 -32.21 -2.83 -26.37
N LYS A 424 -31.94 -4.01 -26.94
CA LYS A 424 -31.72 -4.19 -28.38
C LYS A 424 -32.97 -3.80 -29.20
N ALA A 425 -34.16 -4.18 -28.75
CA ALA A 425 -35.42 -3.80 -29.39
C ALA A 425 -35.67 -2.29 -29.35
N ARG A 426 -35.35 -1.62 -28.23
CA ARG A 426 -35.39 -0.15 -28.15
C ARG A 426 -34.40 0.52 -29.10
N ILE A 427 -33.20 -0.04 -29.25
CA ILE A 427 -32.17 0.46 -30.17
C ILE A 427 -32.62 0.26 -31.63
N ARG A 428 -33.15 -0.91 -32.00
CA ARG A 428 -33.71 -1.17 -33.34
C ARG A 428 -34.91 -0.26 -33.65
N LYS A 429 -35.75 0.04 -32.67
CA LYS A 429 -36.88 0.98 -32.84
C LYS A 429 -36.41 2.44 -33.02
N ALA A 430 -35.32 2.83 -32.35
CA ALA A 430 -34.76 4.17 -32.45
C ALA A 430 -33.89 4.37 -33.71
N ILE A 431 -33.42 3.28 -34.32
CA ILE A 431 -32.52 3.28 -35.48
C ILE A 431 -33.08 2.29 -36.51
N PRO A 432 -34.02 2.72 -37.39
CA PRO A 432 -34.69 1.84 -38.36
C PRO A 432 -33.72 1.08 -39.28
N ASP A 433 -32.57 1.70 -39.57
CA ASP A 433 -31.49 1.16 -40.40
C ASP A 433 -30.82 -0.10 -39.81
N LEU A 434 -31.03 -0.41 -38.53
CA LEU A 434 -30.54 -1.63 -37.86
C LEU A 434 -31.49 -2.83 -37.99
N GLY A 435 -32.57 -2.71 -38.77
CA GLY A 435 -33.59 -3.76 -38.96
C GLY A 435 -33.20 -4.90 -39.92
N GLY A 436 -32.00 -4.87 -40.50
CA GLY A 436 -31.51 -5.91 -41.43
C GLY A 436 -31.08 -7.21 -40.75
N GLU A 437 -30.89 -8.27 -41.55
CA GLU A 437 -30.35 -9.55 -41.07
C GLU A 437 -28.97 -9.37 -40.42
N GLU A 438 -28.74 -10.07 -39.31
CA GLU A 438 -27.48 -10.03 -38.57
C GLU A 438 -26.37 -10.67 -39.43
N VAL A 439 -25.51 -9.82 -40.03
CA VAL A 439 -24.45 -10.29 -40.92
C VAL A 439 -23.42 -11.09 -40.10
N LYS A 440 -23.45 -12.42 -40.25
CA LYS A 440 -22.46 -13.32 -39.64
C LYS A 440 -21.19 -13.33 -40.49
N GLY A 441 -20.15 -12.63 -40.03
CA GLY A 441 -18.85 -12.60 -40.69
C GLY A 441 -17.92 -11.50 -40.14
N PRO A 442 -16.66 -11.44 -40.59
CA PRO A 442 -15.77 -10.33 -40.27
C PRO A 442 -16.33 -9.00 -40.82
N ILE A 443 -16.13 -7.92 -40.08
CA ILE A 443 -16.59 -6.59 -40.48
C ILE A 443 -15.86 -6.17 -41.76
N ILE A 444 -16.60 -6.06 -42.86
CA ILE A 444 -16.08 -5.59 -44.16
C ILE A 444 -16.15 -4.06 -44.27
N GLY A 445 -15.31 -3.47 -45.12
CA GLY A 445 -15.23 -2.02 -45.30
C GLY A 445 -16.55 -1.36 -45.70
N LEU A 446 -17.41 -2.07 -46.43
CA LEU A 446 -18.76 -1.60 -46.78
C LEU A 446 -19.63 -1.43 -45.52
N GLY A 447 -19.63 -2.43 -44.63
CA GLY A 447 -20.38 -2.39 -43.37
C GLY A 447 -19.89 -1.30 -42.41
N MET A 448 -18.59 -0.99 -42.41
CA MET A 448 -18.06 0.16 -41.67
C MET A 448 -18.57 1.49 -42.25
N ARG A 449 -18.63 1.61 -43.58
CA ARG A 449 -19.12 2.81 -44.26
C ARG A 449 -20.60 3.04 -43.99
N ASP A 450 -21.42 1.99 -44.05
CA ASP A 450 -22.85 2.07 -43.75
C ASP A 450 -23.10 2.46 -42.29
N ALA A 451 -22.38 1.86 -41.35
CA ALA A 451 -22.45 2.23 -39.94
C ALA A 451 -22.06 3.69 -39.70
N MET A 452 -21.03 4.19 -40.40
CA MET A 452 -20.60 5.58 -40.34
C MET A 452 -21.68 6.54 -40.88
N ASN A 453 -22.33 6.18 -41.99
CA ASN A 453 -23.42 6.94 -42.57
C ASN A 453 -24.62 7.05 -41.62
N VAL A 454 -24.99 5.95 -40.95
CA VAL A 454 -26.05 5.92 -39.93
C VAL A 454 -25.70 6.85 -38.76
N LEU A 455 -24.48 6.77 -38.24
CA LEU A 455 -24.01 7.62 -37.13
C LEU A 455 -24.07 9.10 -37.48
N LEU A 456 -23.65 9.47 -38.70
CA LEU A 456 -23.70 10.85 -39.19
C LEU A 456 -25.14 11.34 -39.32
N ARG A 457 -26.05 10.55 -39.90
CA ARG A 457 -27.46 10.91 -40.00
C ARG A 457 -28.09 11.13 -38.62
N MET A 458 -27.90 10.19 -37.69
CA MET A 458 -28.43 10.32 -36.33
C MET A 458 -27.94 11.59 -35.63
N HIS A 459 -26.65 11.86 -35.75
CA HIS A 459 -26.04 13.07 -35.21
C HIS A 459 -26.66 14.34 -35.80
N GLN A 460 -26.82 14.37 -37.11
CA GLN A 460 -27.39 15.53 -37.82
C GLN A 460 -28.87 15.73 -37.49
N THR A 461 -29.65 14.65 -37.38
CA THR A 461 -31.06 14.71 -36.95
C THR A 461 -31.19 15.24 -35.53
N GLN A 462 -30.35 14.78 -34.60
CA GLN A 462 -30.38 15.23 -33.20
C GLN A 462 -30.00 16.71 -33.04
N HIS A 463 -29.20 17.24 -33.96
CA HIS A 463 -28.64 18.60 -33.90
C HIS A 463 -29.11 19.50 -35.05
N SER A 464 -30.26 19.20 -35.67
CA SER A 464 -30.78 19.88 -36.86
C SER A 464 -30.90 21.39 -36.69
N ALA A 465 -31.42 21.86 -35.55
CA ALA A 465 -31.57 23.29 -35.25
C ALA A 465 -30.23 24.06 -35.26
N VAL A 466 -29.15 23.43 -34.80
CA VAL A 466 -27.80 24.04 -34.82
C VAL A 466 -27.26 24.07 -36.25
N ILE A 467 -27.52 23.02 -37.02
CA ILE A 467 -27.09 22.89 -38.41
C ILE A 467 -27.80 23.93 -39.28
N GLU A 468 -29.12 24.11 -39.12
CA GLU A 468 -29.90 25.12 -39.83
C GLU A 468 -29.42 26.54 -39.53
N HIS A 469 -29.14 26.85 -38.26
CA HIS A 469 -28.60 28.14 -37.86
C HIS A 469 -27.24 28.44 -38.53
N ILE A 470 -26.36 27.45 -38.62
CA ILE A 470 -25.03 27.60 -39.24
C ILE A 470 -25.12 27.64 -40.77
N SER A 471 -26.02 26.86 -41.37
CA SER A 471 -26.29 26.85 -42.81
C SER A 471 -26.65 28.25 -43.31
N ASN A 472 -27.48 28.97 -42.55
CA ASN A 472 -27.92 30.33 -42.89
C ASN A 472 -26.81 31.39 -42.70
N ALA A 473 -25.73 31.06 -41.99
CA ALA A 473 -24.76 32.04 -41.54
C ALA A 473 -23.50 32.15 -42.42
N LYS A 474 -23.04 31.10 -43.13
CA LYS A 474 -21.80 31.15 -43.98
C LYS A 474 -21.38 29.89 -44.76
N LEU A 475 -22.09 28.76 -44.72
CA LEU A 475 -21.64 27.49 -45.34
C LEU A 475 -22.64 26.94 -46.36
N ASN A 476 -22.16 26.46 -47.52
CA ASN A 476 -22.99 25.84 -48.55
C ASN A 476 -23.23 24.35 -48.20
N LEU A 477 -24.20 24.12 -47.32
CA LEU A 477 -24.57 22.79 -46.84
C LEU A 477 -25.70 22.19 -47.71
N ARG A 478 -25.52 20.96 -48.20
CA ARG A 478 -26.56 20.23 -48.97
C ARG A 478 -26.57 18.76 -48.56
N HIS A 479 -27.68 18.07 -48.80
CA HIS A 479 -27.76 16.61 -48.58
C HIS A 479 -27.18 15.85 -49.77
N ASP A 480 -26.49 14.75 -49.49
CA ASP A 480 -26.06 13.79 -50.51
C ASP A 480 -27.14 12.71 -50.78
N SER A 481 -26.82 11.77 -51.66
CA SER A 481 -27.68 10.62 -52.00
C SER A 481 -27.97 9.68 -50.81
N HIS A 482 -27.22 9.78 -49.71
CA HIS A 482 -27.41 9.01 -48.49
C HIS A 482 -28.12 9.82 -47.38
N GLY A 483 -28.60 11.03 -47.69
CA GLY A 483 -29.30 11.93 -46.77
C GLY A 483 -28.37 12.66 -45.78
N ILE A 484 -27.06 12.60 -45.95
CA ILE A 484 -26.08 13.23 -45.06
C ILE A 484 -25.84 14.67 -45.50
N THR A 485 -25.92 15.61 -44.56
CA THR A 485 -25.57 17.01 -44.81
C THR A 485 -24.05 17.15 -44.98
N ARG A 486 -23.61 17.64 -46.14
CA ARG A 486 -22.20 17.85 -46.51
C ARG A 486 -21.95 19.30 -46.90
N CYS A 487 -20.71 19.74 -46.72
CA CYS A 487 -20.26 21.06 -47.12
C CYS A 487 -19.69 21.03 -48.54
N TYR A 488 -20.33 21.75 -49.46
CA TYR A 488 -19.91 21.84 -50.87
C TYR A 488 -19.16 23.15 -51.12
N GLY A 489 -18.06 23.12 -51.87
CA GLY A 489 -17.31 24.34 -52.20
C GLY A 489 -15.81 24.14 -52.45
N ARG A 490 -14.95 24.68 -51.58
CA ARG A 490 -13.51 25.01 -51.79
C ARG A 490 -12.60 23.95 -52.46
N LEU A 491 -13.01 22.69 -52.56
CA LEU A 491 -12.23 21.58 -53.15
C LEU A 491 -12.86 21.01 -54.45
N GLU A 492 -13.86 21.69 -55.02
CA GLU A 492 -14.61 21.25 -56.22
C GLU A 492 -13.70 20.94 -57.41
N ASN A 493 -12.63 21.73 -57.60
CA ASN A 493 -11.64 21.56 -58.67
C ASN A 493 -10.48 20.59 -58.32
N SER A 494 -10.52 19.90 -57.19
CA SER A 494 -9.47 18.94 -56.81
C SER A 494 -9.64 17.58 -57.50
N THR A 495 -8.60 16.76 -57.51
CA THR A 495 -8.64 15.37 -58.01
C THR A 495 -9.11 14.36 -56.96
N LEU A 496 -9.57 14.83 -55.79
CA LEU A 496 -10.01 13.98 -54.69
C LEU A 496 -11.34 13.28 -54.99
N GLY A 497 -11.61 12.17 -54.29
CA GLY A 497 -12.92 11.50 -54.35
C GLY A 497 -14.05 12.35 -53.78
N GLU A 498 -15.28 12.05 -54.17
CA GLU A 498 -16.48 12.85 -53.86
C GLU A 498 -16.67 13.13 -52.36
N ASP A 499 -16.48 12.11 -51.51
CA ASP A 499 -16.59 12.23 -50.05
C ASP A 499 -15.54 13.16 -49.43
N ALA A 500 -14.36 13.26 -50.05
CA ALA A 500 -13.25 14.10 -49.60
C ALA A 500 -13.37 15.53 -50.13
N LYS A 501 -13.93 15.70 -51.33
CA LYS A 501 -14.31 17.01 -51.89
C LYS A 501 -15.41 17.68 -51.07
N ASN A 502 -16.39 16.88 -50.66
CA ASN A 502 -17.60 17.34 -49.99
C ASN A 502 -17.70 16.69 -48.59
N PRO A 503 -16.94 17.18 -47.59
CA PRO A 503 -16.90 16.56 -46.27
C PRO A 503 -18.24 16.64 -45.53
N ALA A 504 -18.54 15.60 -44.76
CA ALA A 504 -19.74 15.55 -43.89
C ALA A 504 -19.68 16.63 -42.80
N PHE A 505 -20.80 17.32 -42.59
CA PHE A 505 -20.91 18.34 -41.57
C PHE A 505 -21.21 17.72 -40.20
N VAL A 506 -20.36 18.00 -39.21
CA VAL A 506 -20.54 17.59 -37.82
C VAL A 506 -20.77 18.83 -36.95
N ALA A 507 -21.92 18.89 -36.28
CA ALA A 507 -22.24 20.01 -35.40
C ALA A 507 -21.17 20.22 -34.30
N PRO A 508 -20.71 21.47 -34.06
CA PRO A 508 -19.65 21.77 -33.10
C PRO A 508 -20.09 21.52 -31.65
N ASN A 509 -19.13 21.35 -30.73
CA ASN A 509 -19.35 21.13 -29.30
C ASN A 509 -20.18 19.90 -28.93
N THR A 510 -20.27 18.93 -29.82
CA THR A 510 -20.98 17.67 -29.59
C THR A 510 -20.05 16.54 -29.17
N VAL A 511 -20.61 15.46 -28.64
CA VAL A 511 -19.82 14.28 -28.24
C VAL A 511 -19.11 13.68 -29.46
N LEU A 512 -19.78 13.58 -30.60
CA LEU A 512 -19.20 13.07 -31.84
C LEU A 512 -18.05 13.96 -32.33
N ALA A 513 -18.23 15.28 -32.39
CA ALA A 513 -17.16 16.21 -32.76
C ALA A 513 -15.95 16.07 -31.83
N ARG A 514 -16.18 15.97 -30.52
CA ARG A 514 -15.10 15.75 -29.55
C ARG A 514 -14.38 14.43 -29.75
N LEU A 515 -15.10 13.35 -30.08
CA LEU A 515 -14.50 12.03 -30.32
C LEU A 515 -13.66 12.02 -31.61
N ILE A 516 -14.17 12.62 -32.69
CA ILE A 516 -13.43 12.78 -33.96
C ILE A 516 -12.16 13.61 -33.72
N ILE A 517 -12.27 14.73 -32.99
CA ILE A 517 -11.11 15.53 -32.60
C ILE A 517 -10.13 14.68 -31.77
N GLN A 518 -10.62 13.93 -30.78
CA GLN A 518 -9.77 13.07 -29.96
C GLN A 518 -9.07 11.96 -30.77
N GLU A 519 -9.71 11.42 -31.81
CA GLU A 519 -9.14 10.40 -32.68
C GLU A 519 -8.13 10.98 -33.67
N ALA A 520 -8.50 12.05 -34.39
CA ALA A 520 -7.60 12.74 -35.33
C ALA A 520 -6.38 13.35 -34.61
N HIS A 521 -6.57 13.85 -33.38
CA HIS A 521 -5.50 14.39 -32.56
C HIS A 521 -4.84 13.35 -31.64
N ARG A 522 -5.32 12.09 -31.60
CA ARG A 522 -4.72 11.01 -30.78
C ARG A 522 -3.30 10.68 -31.21
N PHE A 523 -3.02 10.81 -32.50
CA PHE A 523 -1.73 10.53 -33.11
C PHE A 523 -0.79 11.75 -33.13
N ASN A 524 -1.33 12.97 -33.13
CA ASN A 524 -0.54 14.20 -33.33
C ASN A 524 -0.47 15.17 -32.13
N ASN A 525 -1.29 14.99 -31.09
CA ASN A 525 -1.27 15.81 -29.86
C ASN A 525 -1.19 14.96 -28.60
N LEU A 526 -0.20 14.06 -28.51
CA LEU A 526 0.17 13.59 -27.17
C LEU A 526 0.78 14.79 -26.42
N PRO A 527 0.21 15.25 -25.28
CA PRO A 527 1.00 16.07 -24.37
C PRO A 527 2.28 15.30 -24.09
N PHE A 528 3.42 15.99 -24.05
CA PHE A 528 4.70 15.39 -23.71
C PHE A 528 4.49 14.44 -22.53
N ARG A 529 4.57 13.13 -22.79
CA ARG A 529 4.42 12.14 -21.72
C ARG A 529 5.56 12.43 -20.79
N TYR A 530 5.24 12.84 -19.56
CA TYR A 530 6.27 12.94 -18.54
C TYR A 530 7.01 11.61 -18.51
N PRO A 531 8.36 11.64 -18.50
CA PRO A 531 9.14 10.42 -18.41
C PRO A 531 8.64 9.60 -17.22
N ASP A 532 8.77 8.27 -17.30
CA ASP A 532 8.47 7.40 -16.17
C ASP A 532 9.12 7.99 -14.93
N MET A 533 8.37 8.02 -13.81
CA MET A 533 8.86 8.62 -12.58
C MET A 533 10.15 7.91 -12.19
N MET A 534 11.28 8.55 -12.47
CA MET A 534 12.59 8.13 -12.02
C MET A 534 12.59 8.09 -10.50
N ASP A 535 13.54 7.34 -9.93
CA ASP A 535 13.76 7.32 -8.50
C ASP A 535 13.83 8.74 -7.93
N LEU A 536 13.38 8.87 -6.67
CA LEU A 536 13.46 10.15 -5.97
C LEU A 536 14.89 10.68 -6.08
N PRO A 537 15.11 11.96 -6.44
CA PRO A 537 16.46 12.52 -6.56
C PRO A 537 17.29 12.15 -5.33
N GLU A 538 18.52 11.69 -5.51
CA GLU A 538 19.39 11.16 -4.44
C GLU A 538 19.38 12.03 -3.17
N ARG A 539 19.44 13.35 -3.33
CA ARG A 539 19.28 14.38 -2.27
C ARG A 539 18.01 14.29 -1.40
N ARG A 540 16.97 13.56 -1.83
CA ARG A 540 15.74 13.30 -1.07
C ARG A 540 15.82 12.04 -0.21
N VAL A 541 16.75 11.15 -0.52
CA VAL A 541 16.86 9.81 0.09
C VAL A 541 18.19 9.59 0.81
N VAL A 542 19.18 10.44 0.55
CA VAL A 542 20.45 10.47 1.30
C VAL A 542 20.24 11.06 2.68
N HIS A 543 20.82 10.39 3.67
CA HIS A 543 20.83 10.85 5.05
C HIS A 543 21.58 12.19 5.15
N GLY A 544 20.94 13.20 5.73
CA GLY A 544 21.51 14.53 5.86
C GLY A 544 20.84 15.31 6.98
N ARG A 545 21.53 16.33 7.48
CA ARG A 545 20.95 17.23 8.50
C ARG A 545 19.77 18.03 7.93
N PRO A 546 18.82 18.48 8.78
CA PRO A 546 17.79 19.42 8.37
C PRO A 546 18.38 20.61 7.61
N PHE A 547 17.69 21.04 6.56
CA PHE A 547 18.10 22.11 5.66
C PHE A 547 19.45 21.90 4.92
N LEU A 548 19.98 20.67 4.83
CA LEU A 548 21.17 20.38 4.00
C LEU A 548 20.92 20.71 2.52
N HIS A 549 19.78 20.26 1.98
CA HIS A 549 19.34 20.60 0.64
C HIS A 549 18.02 21.35 0.72
N VAL A 550 18.01 22.59 0.21
CA VAL A 550 16.92 23.54 0.37
C VAL A 550 16.32 23.88 -0.98
N ARG A 551 15.01 24.05 -0.99
CA ARG A 551 14.32 24.67 -2.11
C ARG A 551 13.88 26.06 -1.71
N LEU A 552 14.13 27.01 -2.60
CA LEU A 552 13.70 28.39 -2.49
C LEU A 552 12.56 28.66 -3.47
N ASP A 553 11.49 29.30 -2.99
CA ASP A 553 10.45 29.85 -3.87
C ASP A 553 9.99 31.24 -3.39
N TYR A 554 9.53 32.05 -4.34
CA TYR A 554 9.05 33.41 -4.15
C TYR A 554 7.58 33.49 -4.58
N PHE A 555 6.71 33.93 -3.68
CA PHE A 555 5.28 34.07 -3.98
C PHE A 555 4.70 35.38 -3.46
N GLY A 556 3.80 35.96 -4.26
CA GLY A 556 3.24 37.29 -4.09
C GLY A 556 2.68 37.80 -5.42
N PRO A 557 2.35 39.10 -5.54
CA PRO A 557 2.43 40.13 -4.50
C PRO A 557 1.22 40.13 -3.56
N TRP A 558 1.44 40.44 -2.29
CA TRP A 558 0.38 40.82 -1.34
C TRP A 558 0.39 42.32 -1.08
N LYS A 559 -0.78 42.89 -0.83
CA LYS A 559 -0.93 44.27 -0.41
C LYS A 559 -0.63 44.38 1.08
N LEU A 560 0.36 45.20 1.43
CA LEU A 560 0.63 45.65 2.79
C LEU A 560 0.00 47.02 3.00
N ARG A 561 -0.41 47.31 4.24
CA ARG A 561 -0.78 48.65 4.68
C ARG A 561 0.46 49.31 5.29
N GLU A 562 0.85 50.46 4.75
CA GLU A 562 1.89 51.31 5.34
C GLU A 562 1.26 52.34 6.29
N ASP A 563 2.08 52.95 7.15
CA ASP A 563 1.64 53.85 8.24
C ASP A 563 0.87 55.08 7.74
N GLN A 564 1.07 55.49 6.48
CA GLN A 564 0.42 56.65 5.85
C GLN A 564 -0.87 56.30 5.09
N GLY A 565 -1.38 55.07 5.21
CA GLY A 565 -2.58 54.61 4.51
C GLY A 565 -2.34 54.19 3.05
N GLU A 566 -1.12 54.34 2.55
CA GLU A 566 -0.69 53.80 1.26
C GLU A 566 -0.54 52.27 1.32
N THR A 567 -0.68 51.62 0.15
CA THR A 567 -0.48 50.18 0.04
C THR A 567 0.77 49.83 -0.76
N SER A 568 1.68 49.08 -0.14
CA SER A 568 2.88 48.56 -0.80
C SER A 568 2.71 47.08 -1.19
N LYS A 569 3.54 46.60 -2.12
CA LYS A 569 3.57 45.19 -2.51
C LYS A 569 4.65 44.47 -1.74
N ALA A 570 4.29 43.44 -0.98
CA ALA A 570 5.25 42.52 -0.38
C ALA A 570 5.22 41.14 -1.03
N TYR A 571 6.37 40.49 -0.92
CA TYR A 571 6.63 39.15 -1.38
C TYR A 571 6.96 38.27 -0.17
N ARG A 572 6.80 36.97 -0.36
CA ARG A 572 7.10 35.98 0.66
C ARG A 572 8.06 34.97 0.07
N CYS A 573 9.07 34.67 0.85
CA CYS A 573 10.12 33.75 0.50
C CYS A 573 9.92 32.49 1.34
N ILE A 574 9.92 31.32 0.69
CA ILE A 574 9.80 30.03 1.37
C ILE A 574 11.07 29.22 1.15
N PHE A 575 11.67 28.80 2.25
CA PHE A 575 12.77 27.83 2.28
C PHE A 575 12.20 26.49 2.74
N THR A 576 12.25 25.49 1.87
CA THR A 576 11.74 24.14 2.17
C THR A 576 12.90 23.15 2.24
N CYS A 577 13.05 22.45 3.36
CA CYS A 577 13.97 21.34 3.49
C CYS A 577 13.47 20.14 2.68
N THR A 578 14.30 19.65 1.76
CA THR A 578 13.93 18.54 0.88
C THR A 578 13.83 17.20 1.63
N THR A 579 14.70 16.98 2.62
CA THR A 579 14.82 15.74 3.41
C THR A 579 13.76 15.65 4.52
N ALA A 580 13.71 16.63 5.42
CA ALA A 580 12.84 16.62 6.61
C ALA A 580 11.49 17.35 6.42
N ARG A 581 11.26 17.96 5.25
CA ARG A 581 10.03 18.70 4.91
C ARG A 581 9.73 19.91 5.80
N LEU A 582 10.72 20.41 6.54
CA LEU A 582 10.64 21.67 7.27
C LEU A 582 10.44 22.84 6.31
N VAL A 583 9.73 23.85 6.78
CA VAL A 583 9.46 25.10 6.06
C VAL A 583 9.97 26.25 6.91
N GLN A 584 10.62 27.23 6.29
CA GLN A 584 10.85 28.55 6.87
C GLN A 584 10.27 29.62 5.96
N LEU A 585 9.50 30.55 6.53
CA LEU A 585 8.83 31.62 5.83
C LEU A 585 9.46 32.96 6.18
N GLU A 586 9.77 33.76 5.16
CA GLU A 586 10.34 35.10 5.32
C GLU A 586 9.48 36.12 4.59
N LEU A 587 9.21 37.24 5.26
CA LEU A 587 8.61 38.41 4.63
C LEU A 587 9.68 39.21 3.89
N VAL A 588 9.39 39.60 2.65
CA VAL A 588 10.28 40.39 1.80
C VAL A 588 9.51 41.61 1.29
N ARG A 589 9.91 42.81 1.72
CA ARG A 589 9.13 44.04 1.45
C ARG A 589 9.16 44.50 0.00
N ASN A 590 10.12 44.04 -0.81
CA ASN A 590 10.21 44.34 -2.23
C ASN A 590 10.84 43.16 -2.99
N ASN A 591 10.83 43.21 -4.32
CA ASN A 591 11.46 42.18 -5.17
C ASN A 591 12.94 42.51 -5.47
N GLY A 592 13.58 43.31 -4.62
CA GLY A 592 14.96 43.75 -4.81
C GLY A 592 15.96 42.73 -4.29
N THR A 593 17.13 42.73 -4.91
CA THR A 593 18.33 41.96 -4.54
C THR A 593 18.65 42.01 -3.04
N THR A 594 18.71 43.20 -2.46
CA THR A 594 19.11 43.40 -1.07
C THR A 594 18.11 42.79 -0.09
N ALA A 595 16.81 42.90 -0.38
CA ALA A 595 15.77 42.30 0.44
C ALA A 595 15.79 40.77 0.38
N PHE A 596 16.11 40.20 -0.79
CA PHE A 596 16.33 38.78 -0.95
C PHE A 596 17.55 38.29 -0.18
N LEU A 597 18.71 38.95 -0.32
CA LEU A 597 19.93 38.61 0.41
C LEU A 597 19.72 38.62 1.92
N ASN A 598 18.99 39.61 2.43
CA ASN A 598 18.66 39.66 3.84
C ASN A 598 17.76 38.50 4.29
N ALA A 599 16.85 38.01 3.43
CA ALA A 599 16.06 36.81 3.72
C ALA A 599 16.93 35.55 3.78
N VAL A 600 17.89 35.40 2.86
CA VAL A 600 18.84 34.28 2.86
C VAL A 600 19.76 34.34 4.09
N ARG A 601 20.26 35.52 4.45
CA ARG A 601 21.08 35.72 5.67
C ARG A 601 20.32 35.32 6.94
N ARG A 602 19.05 35.72 7.07
CA ARG A 602 18.19 35.30 8.19
C ARG A 602 17.96 33.79 8.20
N PHE A 603 17.79 33.18 7.03
CA PHE A 603 17.68 31.73 6.91
C PHE A 603 18.96 31.02 7.39
N ILE A 604 20.13 31.39 6.87
CA ILE A 604 21.42 30.80 7.22
C ILE A 604 21.71 30.99 8.71
N ALA A 605 21.45 32.19 9.25
CA ALA A 605 21.67 32.48 10.67
C ALA A 605 20.83 31.59 11.59
N ARG A 606 19.62 31.18 11.18
CA ARG A 606 18.73 30.34 11.99
C ARG A 606 18.91 28.83 11.77
N ARG A 607 19.27 28.40 10.56
CA ARG A 607 19.25 26.98 10.15
C ARG A 607 20.62 26.42 9.77
N GLY A 608 21.63 27.27 9.70
CA GLY A 608 22.96 26.97 9.19
C GLY A 608 23.05 27.05 7.66
N VAL A 609 24.27 27.05 7.14
CA VAL A 609 24.56 27.13 5.69
C VAL A 609 24.08 25.85 5.00
N PRO A 610 23.22 25.88 3.97
CA PRO A 610 22.84 24.68 3.23
C PRO A 610 23.97 24.23 2.28
N TYR A 611 24.03 22.95 1.93
CA TYR A 611 24.93 22.47 0.87
C TYR A 611 24.44 22.89 -0.52
N SER A 612 23.12 22.87 -0.76
CA SER A 612 22.56 23.28 -2.06
C SER A 612 21.23 24.02 -1.92
N ILE A 613 21.01 25.03 -2.77
CA ILE A 613 19.73 25.76 -2.90
C ILE A 613 19.20 25.57 -4.32
N THR A 614 17.94 25.15 -4.45
CA THR A 614 17.26 24.96 -5.75
C THR A 614 16.12 25.98 -5.95
N CYS A 615 16.11 26.67 -7.11
CA CYS A 615 15.18 27.73 -7.48
C CYS A 615 14.32 27.36 -8.71
N ASP A 616 13.08 27.86 -8.78
CA ASP A 616 12.10 27.53 -9.84
C ASP A 616 11.96 28.57 -10.97
N ASN A 617 12.29 29.84 -10.71
CA ASN A 617 12.05 30.94 -11.67
C ASN A 617 13.36 31.60 -12.10
N ALA A 618 13.84 31.24 -13.29
CA ALA A 618 15.03 31.84 -13.90
C ALA A 618 14.84 33.33 -14.29
N THR A 619 13.61 33.83 -14.48
CA THR A 619 13.37 35.19 -15.01
C THR A 619 13.35 36.30 -13.96
N THR A 620 13.19 35.98 -12.67
CA THR A 620 13.34 36.93 -11.56
C THR A 620 14.75 36.89 -10.94
N PHE A 621 15.51 35.84 -11.29
CA PHE A 621 16.83 35.51 -10.78
C PHE A 621 17.94 35.37 -11.85
N PRO A 622 17.93 35.96 -13.07
CA PRO A 622 19.18 36.06 -13.85
C PRO A 622 20.21 36.85 -13.05
N LEU A 623 19.72 37.74 -12.18
CA LEU A 623 20.50 38.43 -11.18
C LEU A 623 20.97 37.48 -10.06
N GLY A 624 20.40 36.31 -9.76
CA GLY A 624 20.82 35.48 -8.61
C GLY A 624 22.28 35.03 -8.67
N GLU A 625 22.75 34.61 -9.84
CA GLU A 625 24.13 34.16 -10.06
C GLU A 625 25.13 35.33 -10.10
N GLU A 626 24.70 36.48 -10.61
CA GLU A 626 25.45 37.73 -10.67
C GLU A 626 25.48 38.46 -9.31
N ILE A 627 24.33 38.50 -8.61
CA ILE A 627 24.13 38.92 -7.23
C ILE A 627 25.04 38.11 -6.33
N LEU A 628 25.11 36.78 -6.43
CA LEU A 628 25.98 35.99 -5.53
C LEU A 628 27.47 36.26 -5.77
N LYS A 629 27.87 36.48 -7.03
CA LYS A 629 29.21 36.98 -7.38
C LYS A 629 29.47 38.40 -6.86
N GLU A 630 28.47 39.28 -6.90
CA GLU A 630 28.53 40.64 -6.34
C GLU A 630 28.37 40.66 -4.81
N THR A 631 27.71 39.68 -4.19
CA THR A 631 27.48 39.61 -2.74
C THR A 631 28.78 39.23 -2.06
N ALA A 632 29.58 38.35 -2.69
CA ALA A 632 30.96 38.11 -2.28
C ALA A 632 31.79 39.42 -2.22
N VAL A 633 31.42 40.43 -3.02
CA VAL A 633 32.04 41.77 -3.04
C VAL A 633 31.36 42.74 -2.06
N ALA A 634 30.02 42.68 -1.90
CA ALA A 634 29.20 43.64 -1.14
C ALA A 634 29.07 43.35 0.37
N PHE A 635 29.70 42.30 0.90
CA PHE A 635 29.83 42.09 2.35
C PHE A 635 30.83 43.11 2.94
N GLU A 636 30.46 44.38 3.11
CA GLU A 636 31.30 45.39 3.79
C GLU A 636 31.41 45.20 5.32
N GLY A 637 31.02 44.04 5.86
CA GLY A 637 31.08 43.74 7.29
C GLY A 637 31.86 42.46 7.55
N ASP A 638 33.05 42.64 8.14
CA ASP A 638 33.92 41.64 8.75
C ASP A 638 34.53 40.59 7.80
N GLU A 639 35.86 40.64 7.64
CA GLU A 639 36.65 39.73 6.77
C GLU A 639 36.49 38.25 7.16
N GLU A 640 36.16 37.94 8.42
CA GLU A 640 35.83 36.58 8.85
C GLU A 640 34.51 36.06 8.25
N THR A 641 33.52 36.92 8.08
CA THR A 641 32.21 36.53 7.53
C THR A 641 32.29 36.31 6.02
N LYS A 642 33.12 37.11 5.31
CA LYS A 642 33.44 36.89 3.91
C LYS A 642 34.14 35.55 3.69
N LYS A 643 35.15 35.22 4.50
CA LYS A 643 35.83 33.92 4.46
C LYS A 643 34.86 32.76 4.72
N PHE A 644 33.97 32.89 5.71
CA PHE A 644 33.03 31.83 6.08
C PHE A 644 32.00 31.50 4.97
N VAL A 645 31.52 32.50 4.24
CA VAL A 645 30.55 32.32 3.14
C VAL A 645 31.25 31.94 1.83
N ALA A 646 32.48 32.41 1.61
CA ALA A 646 33.29 32.04 0.44
C ALA A 646 33.87 30.62 0.53
N ASP A 647 34.23 30.14 1.74
CA ASP A 647 34.81 28.81 1.95
C ASP A 647 33.78 27.66 1.92
N GLN A 648 32.47 27.96 1.94
CA GLN A 648 31.38 26.99 1.84
C GLN A 648 30.60 27.25 0.55
N GLU A 649 31.08 26.73 -0.58
CA GLU A 649 30.40 26.84 -1.87
C GLU A 649 28.99 26.22 -1.82
N ILE A 650 27.97 27.04 -1.58
CA ILE A 650 26.57 26.61 -1.68
C ILE A 650 26.29 26.31 -3.15
N GLU A 651 25.87 25.09 -3.45
CA GLU A 651 25.53 24.68 -4.80
C GLU A 651 24.16 25.23 -5.21
N TRP A 652 24.15 26.19 -6.15
CA TRP A 652 22.93 26.76 -6.70
C TRP A 652 22.44 25.96 -7.90
N ARG A 653 21.16 25.59 -7.89
CA ARG A 653 20.55 24.81 -8.97
C ARG A 653 19.26 25.47 -9.44
N ASN A 654 19.07 25.53 -10.75
CA ASN A 654 17.80 25.91 -11.36
C ASN A 654 17.04 24.66 -11.78
N ILE A 655 15.71 24.71 -11.71
CA ILE A 655 14.86 23.63 -12.23
C ILE A 655 14.72 23.75 -13.73
N THR A 656 14.64 22.59 -14.38
CA THR A 656 14.34 22.53 -15.80
C THR A 656 12.98 23.20 -16.03
N PRO A 657 12.91 24.29 -16.83
CA PRO A 657 11.66 24.98 -17.11
C PRO A 657 10.60 23.97 -17.59
N TYR A 658 9.35 24.15 -17.14
CA TYR A 658 8.22 23.28 -17.47
C TYR A 658 8.32 21.83 -16.92
N ALA A 659 9.13 21.58 -15.88
CA ALA A 659 9.25 20.29 -15.20
C ALA A 659 8.63 20.19 -13.77
N PRO A 660 7.31 20.43 -13.59
CA PRO A 660 6.67 20.47 -12.27
C PRO A 660 6.72 19.13 -11.50
N TRP A 661 6.91 18.01 -12.20
CA TRP A 661 6.99 16.69 -11.56
C TRP A 661 8.26 16.48 -10.72
N GLN A 662 9.36 17.19 -11.05
CA GLN A 662 10.57 17.22 -10.20
C GLN A 662 10.29 17.87 -8.84
N GLY A 663 9.10 18.47 -8.70
CA GLY A 663 8.62 19.09 -7.49
C GLY A 663 7.26 19.06 -6.79
N GLY A 664 6.37 18.15 -7.19
CA GLY A 664 5.02 18.10 -6.63
C GLY A 664 4.89 17.97 -5.10
N PHE A 665 5.97 17.79 -4.32
CA PHE A 665 5.88 17.82 -2.85
C PHE A 665 5.93 19.24 -2.25
N TYR A 666 6.73 20.16 -2.80
CA TYR A 666 6.81 21.53 -2.27
C TYR A 666 5.68 22.39 -2.84
N GLU A 667 5.19 22.12 -4.06
CA GLU A 667 4.00 22.79 -4.61
C GLU A 667 2.80 22.61 -3.67
N ARG A 668 2.66 21.40 -3.10
CA ARG A 668 1.67 21.12 -2.06
C ARG A 668 1.93 21.90 -0.77
N LEU A 669 3.19 22.07 -0.36
CA LEU A 669 3.53 22.87 0.82
C LEU A 669 3.23 24.35 0.61
N ILE A 670 3.56 24.90 -0.56
CA ILE A 670 3.18 26.27 -0.95
C ILE A 670 1.66 26.42 -0.96
N GLN A 671 0.93 25.42 -1.48
CA GLN A 671 -0.52 25.42 -1.42
C GLN A 671 -1.05 25.41 0.02
N SER A 672 -0.44 24.63 0.92
CA SER A 672 -0.77 24.65 2.35
C SER A 672 -0.50 26.01 2.98
N VAL A 673 0.65 26.62 2.72
CA VAL A 673 1.00 27.99 3.18
C VAL A 673 -0.04 29.00 2.69
N LYS A 674 -0.37 29.00 1.39
CA LYS A 674 -1.39 29.89 0.81
C LYS A 674 -2.76 29.69 1.46
N ARG A 675 -3.20 28.45 1.67
CA ARG A 675 -4.49 28.14 2.32
C ARG A 675 -4.50 28.57 3.79
N SER A 676 -3.43 28.31 4.52
CA SER A 676 -3.29 28.70 5.94
C SER A 676 -3.25 30.22 6.12
N LEU A 677 -2.80 30.97 5.12
CA LEU A 677 -2.79 32.44 5.14
C LEU A 677 -4.11 33.04 4.63
N GLN A 678 -4.73 32.45 3.60
CA GLN A 678 -5.99 32.96 3.04
C GLN A 678 -7.16 32.87 4.03
N LYS A 679 -7.22 31.81 4.84
CA LYS A 679 -8.29 31.63 5.84
C LYS A 679 -8.36 32.75 6.90
N PRO A 680 -7.25 33.11 7.60
CA PRO A 680 -7.27 34.17 8.61
C PRO A 680 -7.25 35.59 8.02
N ILE A 681 -6.53 35.82 6.92
CA ILE A 681 -6.41 37.17 6.32
C ILE A 681 -7.71 37.57 5.59
N GLY A 682 -8.32 36.62 4.87
CA GLY A 682 -9.47 36.91 3.99
C GLY A 682 -9.14 38.01 2.98
N HIS A 683 -9.93 39.09 3.01
CA HIS A 683 -9.75 40.29 2.18
C HIS A 683 -9.06 41.46 2.91
N ARG A 684 -8.57 41.27 4.14
CA ARG A 684 -7.97 42.35 4.94
C ARG A 684 -6.56 42.66 4.49
N THR A 685 -6.18 43.93 4.58
CA THR A 685 -4.80 44.41 4.39
C THR A 685 -4.12 44.49 5.75
N LEU A 686 -2.97 43.82 5.90
CA LEU A 686 -2.19 43.81 7.15
C LEU A 686 -0.96 44.72 7.03
N ASP A 687 -0.50 45.27 8.14
CA ASP A 687 0.83 45.88 8.24
C ASP A 687 1.93 44.81 8.22
N ALA A 688 3.18 45.25 8.05
CA ALA A 688 4.32 44.37 7.87
C ALA A 688 4.60 43.49 9.11
N GLU A 689 4.43 44.04 10.30
CA GLU A 689 4.71 43.35 11.56
C GLU A 689 3.67 42.26 11.81
N THR A 690 2.38 42.60 11.70
CA THR A 690 1.28 41.64 11.83
C THR A 690 1.40 40.51 10.81
N LEU A 691 1.80 40.84 9.57
CA LEU A 691 2.01 39.82 8.56
C LEU A 691 3.21 38.92 8.87
N ALA A 692 4.31 39.46 9.39
CA ALA A 692 5.48 38.68 9.79
C ALA A 692 5.16 37.73 10.95
N THR A 693 4.37 38.18 11.92
CA THR A 693 3.87 37.35 13.03
C THR A 693 3.03 36.19 12.50
N LEU A 694 2.03 36.47 11.66
CA LEU A 694 1.18 35.42 11.07
C LEU A 694 1.98 34.42 10.23
N LEU A 695 3.02 34.87 9.52
CA LEU A 695 3.90 33.96 8.79
C LEU A 695 4.66 33.02 9.72
N THR A 696 5.12 33.54 10.86
CA THR A 696 5.80 32.75 11.88
C THR A 696 4.85 31.72 12.50
N GLU A 697 3.59 32.09 12.74
CA GLU A 697 2.56 31.16 13.24
C GLU A 697 2.25 30.06 12.22
N VAL A 698 2.09 30.42 10.94
CA VAL A 698 1.84 29.44 9.87
C VAL A 698 3.04 28.52 9.68
N GLU A 699 4.27 29.04 9.76
CA GLU A 699 5.49 28.23 9.78
C GLU A 699 5.46 27.19 10.91
N ALA A 700 5.20 27.65 12.13
CA ALA A 700 5.11 26.81 13.33
C ALA A 700 4.04 25.70 13.19
N SER A 701 2.83 26.06 12.76
CA SER A 701 1.73 25.13 12.53
C SER A 701 2.08 24.08 11.46
N LEU A 702 2.68 24.51 10.34
CA LEU A 702 3.07 23.58 9.28
C LEU A 702 4.19 22.66 9.73
N ASN A 703 5.16 23.14 10.50
CA ASN A 703 6.25 22.31 10.99
C ASN A 703 5.84 21.33 12.09
N SER A 704 4.67 21.52 12.71
CA SER A 704 4.09 20.61 13.72
C SER A 704 3.18 19.53 13.13
N ARG A 705 2.99 19.51 11.80
CA ARG A 705 2.14 18.50 11.12
C ARG A 705 2.79 17.11 11.18
N PRO A 706 2.05 16.00 11.28
CA PRO A 706 2.64 14.67 11.22
C PRO A 706 3.23 14.36 9.82
N LEU A 707 4.41 13.73 9.77
CA LEU A 707 5.03 13.24 8.53
C LEU A 707 4.46 11.90 8.07
N THR A 708 3.88 11.12 9.00
CA THR A 708 3.24 9.84 8.75
C THR A 708 1.72 9.99 8.74
N TYR A 709 1.03 9.03 8.12
CA TYR A 709 -0.41 8.90 8.30
C TYR A 709 -0.68 8.62 9.78
N GLN A 710 -1.45 9.48 10.43
CA GLN A 710 -2.07 9.14 11.71
C GLN A 710 -3.26 8.23 11.40
N GLU A 711 -3.22 7.01 11.93
CA GLU A 711 -4.42 6.19 12.03
C GLU A 711 -5.39 6.88 13.01
N VAL A 712 -6.68 6.67 12.83
CA VAL A 712 -7.70 7.50 13.49
C VAL A 712 -7.97 7.07 14.95
N GLU A 713 -7.29 6.05 15.43
CA GLU A 713 -7.20 5.80 16.86
C GLU A 713 -6.27 6.85 17.48
N TYR A 714 -6.70 7.49 18.58
CA TYR A 714 -5.86 8.38 19.37
C TYR A 714 -4.63 7.60 19.86
N GLU A 715 -3.54 7.62 19.10
CA GLU A 715 -2.27 7.08 19.56
C GLU A 715 -1.78 7.95 20.73
N GLU A 716 -1.46 7.30 21.86
CA GLU A 716 -0.81 7.95 23.02
C GLU A 716 0.54 8.60 22.66
N ASN A 717 1.10 8.30 21.48
CA ASN A 717 2.31 8.89 20.95
C ASN A 717 2.00 9.78 19.74
N PRO A 718 2.30 11.10 19.78
CA PRO A 718 2.19 11.93 18.60
C PRO A 718 3.13 11.41 17.50
N GLY A 719 2.62 11.28 16.27
CA GLY A 719 3.44 10.92 15.11
C GLY A 719 4.55 11.96 14.88
N ILE A 720 5.70 11.50 14.37
CA ILE A 720 6.87 12.36 14.13
C ILE A 720 6.50 13.51 13.18
N SER A 721 6.79 14.74 13.60
CA SER A 721 6.58 15.97 12.84
C SER A 721 7.90 16.52 12.26
N PRO A 722 7.88 17.41 11.24
CA PRO A 722 9.08 18.05 10.73
C PRO A 722 9.93 18.73 11.82
N ILE A 723 9.29 19.37 12.80
CA ILE A 723 10.00 20.13 13.84
C ILE A 723 10.79 19.23 14.80
N ASP A 724 10.37 17.98 14.99
CA ASP A 724 11.06 17.00 15.84
C ASP A 724 12.50 16.70 15.38
N PHE A 725 12.83 16.99 14.11
CA PHE A 725 14.19 16.85 13.58
C PHE A 725 15.13 17.98 13.98
N ILE A 726 14.60 19.11 14.46
CA ILE A 726 15.38 20.24 15.00
C ILE A 726 15.26 20.27 16.52
N GLN A 727 14.04 20.12 17.03
CA GLN A 727 13.74 20.20 18.45
C GLN A 727 12.65 19.19 18.79
N LYS A 728 12.99 18.20 19.63
CA LYS A 728 12.05 17.18 20.08
C LYS A 728 11.01 17.78 21.04
N GLU A 729 9.77 17.32 20.93
CA GLU A 729 8.68 17.59 21.89
C GLU A 729 8.32 19.08 22.03
N ILE A 730 8.62 19.90 21.02
CA ILE A 730 8.19 21.30 21.02
C ILE A 730 6.66 21.38 20.98
N ARG A 731 6.07 22.04 21.98
CA ARG A 731 4.63 22.29 22.05
C ARG A 731 4.36 23.72 21.62
N ILE A 732 3.67 23.87 20.50
CA ILE A 732 3.26 25.18 19.99
C ILE A 732 1.83 25.41 20.46
N THR A 733 1.68 26.34 21.39
CA THR A 733 0.39 26.83 21.86
C THR A 733 0.34 28.32 21.59
N TYR A 734 -0.63 28.77 20.80
CA TYR A 734 -0.88 30.19 20.64
C TYR A 734 -1.69 30.67 21.85
N PRO A 735 -1.29 31.78 22.51
CA PRO A 735 -2.21 32.46 23.43
C PRO A 735 -3.40 32.94 22.59
N LEU A 736 -4.59 32.45 22.93
CA LEU A 736 -5.85 32.96 22.36
C LEU A 736 -6.06 34.42 22.76
#